data_AF-A0A965LGS2-F1
#
_entry.id   AF-A0A965LGS2-F1
#
_cell.length_a   1.000
_cell.length_b   1.000
_cell.length_c   1.000
_cell.angle_alpha   90.00
_cell.angle_beta   90.00
_cell.angle_gamma   90.00
#
_symmetry.space_group_name_H-M   'P 1'
#
loop_
_entity.id
_entity.type
_entity.pdbx_description
1 polymer ?
#
loop_
_entity_poly.entity_id
_entity_poly.type
_entity_poly.pdbx_seq_one_letter_code
_entity_poly.pdbx_strand_id
1 'polypeptide(L)'
;MSKADLHLHSRHSDRPSEWILRKLGIPDSLSDPRKLYETLRAAGHDFVTLTDHNTLGAARELRGLDGFIPGMEITTYFPEDHCKVHLLAWNLKEAEAGEVERLRPNLYELAKFLREEGIVHAVAHPLLHLDGKMKPEHFEKLILLFQVFERVNGLRAPLGQEVAYACCSALTEEKIRQLAEQHGLEPVGRTPWRKAWMGGSNDHCGLYAGQVWTEVAGAKDAETFLRGVERGEAIVHGQAGDPARLVNGLFHVIFDYLRNKVGNRAPRGSDLLLRIANRFLAGENPLEISFVDKARYALEMVTSGKILEFWKSPEGGLSKELSAYLSQSSTREQLQKVLESEQVPERRSFRLASKVMNDVGFRIVTRFIDKVEKGDFLGGLEPLAGVLPLGLATAPYLHSFHALRSDRKLWGQVTERFLGERPKNLKNHRKAWFTDTLEDVNGVARTIRTMAKAGRESGADITILTSRPGFSPEPGVMNFQPVGVFTIPEYDLQKLSFPPILEVIDHIAQRGYTELILSTPGPMGLAGLMAANVLGLRTSAIYHTDFPQYARFLSEDDPMVEGIAWNYMHWFYSQMDRVYVNSQSYLDRWVERGLPREKLGILPRGLETELFSTRHRKENFWKSRGATGKVALYVGRVSKEKELDFLARVADKMPPSAGVTFAFVGEGPFLGELKRKLPQGIFTGVLHGEELGQAYASADLFVFPSTTDTYGNVVVEAMASGLPVVVSNQGGPAELLRDPQDGEKVMAGDLANWSAAIQRVAGRENGPEERTKRRERTVAGRSWHDAFQTFWRDALL
;
A
#
# COMPACT_ATOMS: atom_id res chain seq x y z
N MET A 1 20.99 -24.72 29.40
CA MET A 1 21.34 -23.29 29.39
C MET A 1 20.30 -22.59 30.22
N SER A 2 20.66 -21.54 30.96
CA SER A 2 19.67 -20.79 31.72
C SER A 2 18.91 -19.85 30.81
N LYS A 3 17.61 -19.65 31.06
CA LYS A 3 16.70 -18.92 30.17
C LYS A 3 16.01 -17.75 30.90
N ALA A 4 15.91 -16.59 30.24
CA ALA A 4 15.18 -15.42 30.73
C ALA A 4 14.53 -14.62 29.58
N ASP A 5 13.32 -14.10 29.82
CA ASP A 5 12.76 -13.03 28.98
C ASP A 5 13.20 -11.70 29.60
N LEU A 6 14.02 -10.92 28.90
CA LEU A 6 14.71 -9.76 29.48
C LEU A 6 13.99 -8.42 29.26
N HIS A 7 12.85 -8.41 28.60
CA HIS A 7 12.09 -7.20 28.30
C HIS A 7 10.59 -7.51 28.40
N LEU A 8 9.95 -7.09 29.48
CA LEU A 8 8.55 -7.40 29.73
C LEU A 8 7.86 -6.40 30.65
N HIS A 9 6.60 -6.08 30.38
CA HIS A 9 5.85 -5.06 31.10
C HIS A 9 4.70 -5.64 31.91
N SER A 10 4.42 -4.98 33.03
CA SER A 10 3.29 -5.27 33.91
C SER A 10 2.40 -4.04 34.07
N ARG A 11 1.32 -4.19 34.85
CA ARG A 11 0.41 -3.09 35.24
C ARG A 11 1.08 -1.86 35.84
N HIS A 12 2.35 -1.93 36.27
CA HIS A 12 3.09 -0.78 36.79
C HIS A 12 3.66 0.12 35.68
N SER A 13 3.56 -0.30 34.41
CA SER A 13 3.85 0.54 33.25
C SER A 13 2.64 1.43 32.93
N ASP A 14 2.57 2.60 33.58
CA ASP A 14 1.37 3.46 33.54
C ASP A 14 1.26 4.38 32.32
N ARG A 15 2.37 4.65 31.62
CA ARG A 15 2.42 5.67 30.56
C ARG A 15 2.62 5.03 29.18
N PRO A 16 1.56 4.92 28.36
CA PRO A 16 1.72 4.31 27.07
C PRO A 16 2.52 5.16 26.10
N SER A 17 3.35 4.47 25.30
CA SER A 17 4.04 5.07 24.15
C SER A 17 3.05 5.47 23.05
N GLU A 18 1.87 4.87 23.03
CA GLU A 18 0.83 5.15 22.04
C GLU A 18 -0.05 6.36 22.38
N TRP A 19 -0.11 7.33 21.46
CA TRP A 19 -0.86 8.58 21.67
C TRP A 19 -2.34 8.34 21.93
N ILE A 20 -2.96 7.37 21.25
CA ILE A 20 -4.38 7.09 21.39
C ILE A 20 -4.71 6.54 22.78
N LEU A 21 -3.87 5.65 23.32
CA LEU A 21 -4.02 5.12 24.68
C LEU A 21 -3.86 6.23 25.72
N ARG A 22 -2.85 7.11 25.55
CA ARG A 22 -2.68 8.29 26.42
C ARG A 22 -3.92 9.18 26.43
N LYS A 23 -4.48 9.48 25.26
CA LYS A 23 -5.65 10.35 25.14
C LYS A 23 -6.90 9.75 25.79
N LEU A 24 -7.02 8.42 25.77
CA LEU A 24 -8.13 7.68 26.39
C LEU A 24 -7.90 7.33 27.86
N GLY A 25 -6.72 7.65 28.42
CA GLY A 25 -6.35 7.31 29.80
C GLY A 25 -6.26 5.80 30.04
N ILE A 26 -5.90 5.04 29.00
CA ILE A 26 -5.66 3.60 29.06
C ILE A 26 -4.17 3.41 29.41
N PRO A 27 -3.81 2.60 30.43
CA PRO A 27 -2.42 2.35 30.79
C PRO A 27 -1.71 1.53 29.68
N ASP A 28 -0.39 1.46 29.76
CA ASP A 28 0.41 0.75 28.76
C ASP A 28 0.27 -0.77 28.88
N SER A 29 0.16 -1.27 30.11
CA SER A 29 -0.10 -2.67 30.42
C SER A 29 -1.10 -2.81 31.56
N LEU A 30 -1.82 -3.94 31.57
CA LEU A 30 -2.68 -4.37 32.68
C LEU A 30 -2.28 -5.75 33.22
N SER A 31 -1.14 -6.27 32.77
CA SER A 31 -0.68 -7.62 33.11
C SER A 31 -0.33 -7.73 34.59
N ASP A 32 -0.77 -8.82 35.23
CA ASP A 32 -0.45 -9.09 36.63
C ASP A 32 0.98 -9.61 36.78
N PRO A 33 1.86 -8.96 37.58
CA PRO A 33 3.26 -9.37 37.76
C PRO A 33 3.41 -10.82 38.20
N ARG A 34 2.55 -11.29 39.11
CA ARG A 34 2.65 -12.64 39.67
C ARG A 34 2.24 -13.70 38.65
N LYS A 35 1.17 -13.44 37.90
CA LYS A 35 0.75 -14.30 36.79
C LYS A 35 1.80 -14.38 35.69
N LEU A 36 2.46 -13.26 35.37
CA LEU A 36 3.57 -13.24 34.42
C LEU A 36 4.75 -14.10 34.90
N TYR A 37 5.12 -13.96 36.18
CA TYR A 37 6.14 -14.80 36.79
C TYR A 37 5.79 -16.29 36.70
N GLU A 38 4.58 -16.66 37.12
CA GLU A 38 4.11 -18.05 37.07
C GLU A 38 4.09 -18.61 35.64
N THR A 39 3.69 -17.79 34.66
CA THR A 39 3.66 -18.15 33.24
C THR A 39 5.06 -18.41 32.70
N LEU A 40 6.03 -17.53 33.00
CA LEU A 40 7.41 -17.67 32.56
C LEU A 40 8.10 -18.88 33.22
N ARG A 41 7.86 -19.11 34.52
CA ARG A 41 8.36 -20.32 35.21
C ARG A 41 7.79 -21.59 34.60
N ALA A 42 6.48 -21.61 34.30
CA ALA A 42 5.83 -22.74 33.62
C ALA A 42 6.38 -22.96 32.19
N ALA A 43 6.82 -21.89 31.52
CA ALA A 43 7.48 -21.93 30.21
C ALA A 43 8.99 -22.26 30.28
N GLY A 44 9.49 -22.68 31.45
CA GLY A 44 10.86 -23.14 31.65
C GLY A 44 11.91 -22.03 31.72
N HIS A 45 11.53 -20.80 32.10
CA HIS A 45 12.49 -19.73 32.33
C HIS A 45 13.12 -19.87 33.72
N ASP A 46 14.43 -20.04 33.78
CA ASP A 46 15.21 -20.12 35.02
C ASP A 46 15.25 -18.78 35.78
N PHE A 47 15.23 -17.68 35.03
CA PHE A 47 15.16 -16.34 35.58
C PHE A 47 13.98 -15.55 34.99
N VAL A 48 13.35 -14.74 35.84
CA VAL A 48 12.22 -13.89 35.46
C VAL A 48 12.55 -12.44 35.78
N THR A 49 12.37 -11.54 34.82
CA THR A 49 12.45 -10.10 35.07
C THR A 49 11.23 -9.39 34.49
N LEU A 50 10.86 -8.28 35.12
CA LEU A 50 9.84 -7.35 34.64
C LEU A 50 10.49 -5.97 34.62
N THR A 51 10.45 -5.31 33.47
CA THR A 51 11.17 -4.06 33.16
C THR A 51 10.17 -2.93 32.99
N ASP A 52 9.41 -2.63 34.03
CA ASP A 52 8.39 -1.58 33.97
C ASP A 52 8.99 -0.19 33.70
N HIS A 53 8.22 0.65 33.02
CA HIS A 53 8.66 1.99 32.60
C HIS A 53 8.95 2.90 33.80
N ASN A 54 10.23 3.25 33.99
CA ASN A 54 10.73 4.19 35.01
C ASN A 54 10.30 3.83 36.45
N THR A 55 10.03 2.56 36.75
CA THR A 55 9.59 2.13 38.08
C THR A 55 10.04 0.70 38.39
N LEU A 56 10.28 0.44 39.67
CA LEU A 56 10.49 -0.92 40.23
C LEU A 56 9.21 -1.50 40.83
N GLY A 57 8.03 -1.05 40.38
CA GLY A 57 6.72 -1.43 40.91
C GLY A 57 6.54 -2.95 41.00
N ALA A 58 6.70 -3.68 39.88
CA ALA A 58 6.62 -5.13 39.90
C ALA A 58 7.76 -5.78 40.70
N ALA A 59 8.96 -5.20 40.67
CA ALA A 59 10.08 -5.72 41.44
C ALA A 59 9.88 -5.65 42.96
N ARG A 60 9.07 -4.71 43.45
CA ARG A 60 8.64 -4.65 44.86
C ARG A 60 7.67 -5.76 45.21
N GLU A 61 6.75 -6.08 44.31
CA GLU A 61 5.76 -7.14 44.53
C GLU A 61 6.36 -8.55 44.46
N LEU A 62 7.30 -8.77 43.54
CA LEU A 62 7.91 -10.08 43.29
C LEU A 62 9.22 -10.30 44.05
N ARG A 63 9.62 -9.35 44.90
CA ARG A 63 10.86 -9.44 45.67
C ARG A 63 10.88 -10.72 46.50
N GLY A 64 12.00 -11.46 46.40
CA GLY A 64 12.22 -12.69 47.17
C GLY A 64 11.64 -13.95 46.53
N LEU A 65 10.98 -13.85 45.37
CA LEU A 65 10.67 -15.03 44.57
C LEU A 65 11.93 -15.60 43.92
N ASP A 66 12.01 -16.93 43.87
CA ASP A 66 13.15 -17.66 43.33
C ASP A 66 13.42 -17.31 41.86
N GLY A 67 14.69 -17.05 41.51
CA GLY A 67 15.07 -16.67 40.15
C GLY A 67 14.51 -15.32 39.65
N PHE A 68 13.85 -14.51 40.50
CA PHE A 68 13.37 -13.20 40.08
C PHE A 68 14.51 -12.16 40.07
N ILE A 69 14.58 -11.37 38.99
CA ILE A 69 15.57 -10.32 38.76
C ILE A 69 14.83 -8.97 38.66
N PRO A 70 15.06 -8.03 39.60
CA PRO A 70 14.54 -6.66 39.50
C PRO A 70 14.97 -6.00 38.20
N GLY A 71 14.03 -5.48 37.41
CA GLY A 71 14.30 -4.82 36.14
C GLY A 71 13.61 -3.48 36.03
N MET A 72 14.12 -2.60 35.17
CA MET A 72 13.49 -1.33 34.80
C MET A 72 13.79 -1.00 33.34
N GLU A 73 12.79 -0.53 32.61
CA GLU A 73 13.01 0.17 31.35
C GLU A 73 13.03 1.68 31.61
N ILE A 74 14.18 2.31 31.36
CA ILE A 74 14.46 3.70 31.70
C ILE A 74 14.30 4.54 30.44
N THR A 75 13.37 5.51 30.48
CA THR A 75 13.24 6.54 29.45
C THR A 75 14.24 7.67 29.72
N THR A 76 15.21 7.83 28.84
CA THR A 76 16.26 8.85 28.94
C THR A 76 16.40 9.65 27.64
N TYR A 77 17.26 10.67 27.64
CA TYR A 77 17.32 11.67 26.58
C TYR A 77 18.75 12.07 26.25
N PHE A 78 19.03 12.25 24.96
CA PHE A 78 20.20 13.03 24.54
C PHE A 78 20.01 14.48 25.00
N PRO A 79 20.91 15.05 25.82
CA PRO A 79 20.72 16.39 26.37
C PRO A 79 20.77 17.50 25.30
N GLU A 80 21.32 17.24 24.12
CA GLU A 80 21.50 18.26 23.08
C GLU A 80 20.23 18.58 22.30
N ASP A 81 19.37 17.59 22.07
CA ASP A 81 18.12 17.80 21.31
C ASP A 81 16.89 17.13 21.94
N HIS A 82 17.05 16.58 23.15
CA HIS A 82 16.05 15.82 23.87
C HIS A 82 15.46 14.67 23.04
N CYS A 83 16.28 14.03 22.18
CA CYS A 83 15.89 12.77 21.54
C CYS A 83 15.74 11.69 22.60
N LYS A 84 14.54 11.12 22.69
CA LYS A 84 14.21 10.05 23.63
C LYS A 84 14.80 8.71 23.21
N VAL A 85 15.38 7.98 24.15
CA VAL A 85 15.81 6.57 24.02
C VAL A 85 15.41 5.77 25.24
N HIS A 86 15.32 4.44 25.10
CA HIS A 86 15.05 3.54 26.20
C HIS A 86 16.26 2.66 26.50
N LEU A 87 16.55 2.48 27.78
CA LEU A 87 17.55 1.55 28.28
C LEU A 87 16.89 0.52 29.17
N LEU A 88 17.33 -0.73 29.09
CA LEU A 88 16.97 -1.77 30.04
C LEU A 88 18.08 -1.87 31.08
N ALA A 89 17.72 -1.93 32.35
CA ALA A 89 18.66 -2.14 33.44
C ALA A 89 18.13 -3.23 34.38
N TRP A 90 19.00 -4.14 34.79
CA TRP A 90 18.63 -5.30 35.60
C TRP A 90 19.45 -5.38 36.89
N ASN A 91 18.88 -6.10 37.85
CA ASN A 91 19.38 -6.31 39.19
C ASN A 91 19.54 -5.00 40.00
N LEU A 92 18.67 -4.02 39.73
CA LEU A 92 18.65 -2.72 40.40
C LEU A 92 18.22 -2.83 41.88
N LYS A 93 18.95 -2.16 42.76
CA LYS A 93 18.56 -1.91 44.15
C LYS A 93 17.63 -0.69 44.25
N GLU A 94 16.82 -0.61 45.31
CA GLU A 94 15.93 0.56 45.53
C GLU A 94 16.69 1.88 45.64
N ALA A 95 17.87 1.87 46.28
CA ALA A 95 18.71 3.07 46.39
C ALA A 95 19.22 3.54 45.02
N GLU A 96 19.58 2.60 44.14
CA GLU A 96 20.05 2.89 42.78
C GLU A 96 18.90 3.42 41.90
N ALA A 97 17.67 2.93 42.09
CA ALA A 97 16.49 3.39 41.34
C ALA A 97 16.17 4.88 41.54
N GLY A 98 16.38 5.39 42.76
CA GLY A 98 16.21 6.83 43.04
C GLY A 98 17.21 7.69 42.28
N GLU A 99 18.45 7.21 42.16
CA GLU A 99 19.51 7.90 41.41
C GLU A 99 19.31 7.81 39.89
N VAL A 100 18.83 6.66 39.40
CA VAL A 100 18.39 6.50 38.00
C VAL A 100 17.32 7.53 37.64
N GLU A 101 16.30 7.72 38.48
CA GLU A 101 15.25 8.72 38.25
C GLU A 101 15.80 10.15 38.21
N ARG A 102 16.81 10.45 39.04
CA ARG A 102 17.47 11.76 39.06
C ARG A 102 18.29 12.00 37.78
N LEU A 103 18.99 10.98 37.29
CA LEU A 103 19.94 11.09 36.18
C LEU A 103 19.33 10.86 34.80
N ARG A 104 18.17 10.18 34.69
CA ARG A 104 17.54 9.87 33.40
C ARG A 104 17.28 11.05 32.47
N PRO A 105 17.14 12.33 32.89
CA PRO A 105 17.08 13.44 31.94
C PRO A 105 18.34 13.61 31.06
N ASN A 106 19.48 13.03 31.44
CA ASN A 106 20.74 13.09 30.70
C ASN A 106 21.32 11.69 30.47
N LEU A 107 21.28 11.21 29.22
CA LEU A 107 21.77 9.89 28.82
C LEU A 107 23.24 9.66 29.20
N TYR A 108 24.10 10.67 29.07
CA TYR A 108 25.54 10.50 29.32
C TYR A 108 25.82 10.29 30.81
N GLU A 109 25.16 11.06 31.66
CA GLU A 109 25.29 10.93 33.12
C GLU A 109 24.72 9.60 33.60
N LEU A 110 23.53 9.23 33.08
CA LEU A 110 22.92 7.94 33.40
C LEU A 110 23.81 6.76 32.94
N ALA A 111 24.32 6.80 31.71
CA ALA A 111 25.20 5.75 31.19
C ALA A 111 26.48 5.63 32.02
N LYS A 112 27.05 6.75 32.49
CA LYS A 112 28.20 6.75 33.39
C LYS A 112 27.88 6.09 34.71
N PHE A 113 26.79 6.49 35.37
CA PHE A 113 26.36 5.92 36.64
C PHE A 113 26.13 4.41 36.57
N LEU A 114 25.38 3.95 35.55
CA LEU A 114 25.09 2.52 35.38
C LEU A 114 26.38 1.69 35.26
N ARG A 115 27.42 2.22 34.61
CA ARG A 115 28.72 1.56 34.51
C ARG A 115 29.51 1.58 35.82
N GLU A 116 29.56 2.72 36.50
CA GLU A 116 30.32 2.88 37.75
C GLU A 116 29.76 1.99 38.87
N GLU A 117 28.44 1.84 38.96
CA GLU A 117 27.77 0.93 39.89
C GLU A 117 27.76 -0.54 39.41
N GLY A 118 28.29 -0.80 38.21
CA GLY A 118 28.35 -2.15 37.64
C GLY A 118 26.97 -2.75 37.34
N ILE A 119 25.94 -1.93 37.13
CA ILE A 119 24.59 -2.35 36.78
C ILE A 119 24.58 -2.86 35.34
N VAL A 120 24.10 -4.07 35.09
CA VAL A 120 24.00 -4.60 33.72
C VAL A 120 22.84 -3.91 33.00
N HIS A 121 23.13 -3.37 31.82
CA HIS A 121 22.18 -2.58 31.06
C HIS A 121 22.35 -2.75 29.54
N ALA A 122 21.28 -2.49 28.79
CA ALA A 122 21.24 -2.60 27.34
C ALA A 122 20.43 -1.48 26.69
N VAL A 123 20.72 -1.18 25.43
CA VAL A 123 19.88 -0.30 24.62
C VAL A 123 18.67 -1.09 24.12
N ALA A 124 17.46 -0.67 24.50
CA ALA A 124 16.21 -1.23 23.98
C ALA A 124 15.93 -0.68 22.57
N HIS A 125 15.46 -1.55 21.67
CA HIS A 125 15.01 -1.23 20.31
C HIS A 125 15.76 -0.04 19.66
N PRO A 126 17.07 -0.18 19.38
CA PRO A 126 18.03 0.93 19.23
C PRO A 126 17.82 1.87 18.03
N LEU A 127 16.91 1.55 17.11
CA LEU A 127 16.61 2.34 15.91
C LEU A 127 15.12 2.71 15.81
N LEU A 128 14.41 2.75 16.95
CA LEU A 128 13.01 3.13 17.03
C LEU A 128 12.86 4.65 17.24
N HIS A 129 11.98 5.30 16.46
CA HIS A 129 11.57 6.67 16.78
C HIS A 129 10.52 6.69 17.89
N LEU A 130 10.95 6.98 19.12
CA LEU A 130 10.02 7.14 20.25
C LEU A 130 9.30 8.50 20.26
N ASP A 131 9.93 9.53 19.68
CA ASP A 131 9.43 10.91 19.65
C ASP A 131 9.68 11.63 18.31
N GLY A 132 10.12 10.89 17.29
CA GLY A 132 10.43 11.42 15.96
C GLY A 132 11.78 12.15 15.83
N LYS A 133 12.64 12.13 16.86
CA LYS A 133 13.92 12.85 16.83
C LYS A 133 15.16 11.98 16.59
N MET A 134 15.00 10.65 16.58
CA MET A 134 16.12 9.72 16.36
C MET A 134 16.82 9.99 15.02
N LYS A 135 18.16 10.04 15.04
CA LYS A 135 19.01 10.30 13.87
C LYS A 135 20.16 9.29 13.83
N PRO A 136 20.85 9.12 12.68
CA PRO A 136 22.02 8.25 12.61
C PRO A 136 23.10 8.58 13.65
N GLU A 137 23.31 9.86 13.96
CA GLU A 137 24.28 10.32 14.96
C GLU A 137 23.94 9.82 16.38
N HIS A 138 22.66 9.73 16.72
CA HIS A 138 22.23 9.18 18.01
C HIS A 138 22.60 7.70 18.12
N PHE A 139 22.39 6.93 17.04
CA PHE A 139 22.78 5.52 17.01
C PHE A 139 24.31 5.35 17.11
N GLU A 140 25.10 6.21 16.47
CA GLU A 140 26.56 6.25 16.62
C GLU A 140 26.98 6.48 18.07
N LYS A 141 26.36 7.45 18.76
CA LYS A 141 26.62 7.71 20.17
C LYS A 141 26.22 6.54 21.06
N LEU A 142 25.08 5.90 20.79
CA LEU A 142 24.67 4.68 21.51
C LEU A 142 25.71 3.56 21.34
N ILE A 143 26.26 3.37 20.13
CA ILE A 143 27.34 2.43 19.86
C ILE A 143 28.57 2.74 20.72
N LEU A 144 28.92 4.00 20.95
CA LEU A 144 30.07 4.34 21.80
C LEU A 144 29.78 4.11 23.29
N LEU A 145 28.57 4.45 23.74
CA LEU A 145 28.20 4.45 25.16
C LEU A 145 27.83 3.08 25.72
N PHE A 146 27.43 2.13 24.87
CA PHE A 146 26.83 0.87 25.31
C PHE A 146 27.47 -0.37 24.66
N GLN A 147 27.51 -1.44 25.44
CA GLN A 147 28.07 -2.74 25.04
C GLN A 147 26.97 -3.73 24.60
N VAL A 148 25.79 -3.68 25.23
CA VAL A 148 24.68 -4.61 25.00
C VAL A 148 23.54 -3.93 24.27
N PHE A 149 22.99 -4.61 23.27
CA PHE A 149 21.87 -4.13 22.46
C PHE A 149 20.77 -5.20 22.38
N GLU A 150 19.52 -4.74 22.35
CA GLU A 150 18.39 -5.61 22.04
C GLU A 150 18.45 -6.05 20.57
N ARG A 151 18.54 -7.37 20.38
CA ARG A 151 18.64 -8.04 19.08
C ARG A 151 17.30 -8.45 18.52
N VAL A 152 16.45 -9.04 19.39
CA VAL A 152 15.11 -9.51 19.05
C VAL A 152 14.13 -8.95 20.09
N ASN A 153 13.12 -8.24 19.60
CA ASN A 153 12.02 -7.69 20.36
C ASN A 153 10.70 -8.20 19.74
N GLY A 154 9.88 -8.85 20.57
CA GLY A 154 8.65 -9.53 20.15
C GLY A 154 7.54 -8.64 19.59
N LEU A 155 7.64 -7.30 19.77
CA LEU A 155 6.69 -6.30 19.29
C LEU A 155 7.25 -5.33 18.25
N ARG A 156 8.54 -5.42 17.88
CA ARG A 156 9.15 -4.50 16.90
C ARG A 156 9.35 -5.15 15.53
N ALA A 157 9.48 -4.32 14.51
CA ALA A 157 9.60 -4.77 13.14
C ALA A 157 10.90 -5.54 12.89
N PRO A 158 10.88 -6.65 12.13
CA PRO A 158 12.10 -7.43 11.85
C PRO A 158 13.20 -6.59 11.20
N LEU A 159 12.84 -5.73 10.24
CA LEU A 159 13.80 -4.97 9.44
C LEU A 159 14.65 -3.99 10.26
N GLY A 160 14.06 -3.22 11.17
CA GLY A 160 14.83 -2.28 12.01
C GLY A 160 15.87 -3.00 12.88
N GLN A 161 15.51 -4.19 13.36
CA GLN A 161 16.38 -5.03 14.19
C GLN A 161 17.51 -5.68 13.37
N GLU A 162 17.20 -6.16 12.16
CA GLU A 162 18.21 -6.62 11.19
C GLU A 162 19.21 -5.52 10.83
N VAL A 163 18.73 -4.28 10.64
CA VAL A 163 19.56 -3.12 10.32
C VAL A 163 20.50 -2.78 11.48
N ALA A 164 19.98 -2.68 12.71
CA ALA A 164 20.80 -2.41 13.88
C ALA A 164 21.89 -3.49 14.05
N TYR A 165 21.50 -4.77 13.91
CA TYR A 165 22.43 -5.88 13.99
C TYR A 165 23.51 -5.85 12.91
N ALA A 166 23.13 -5.62 11.66
CA ALA A 166 24.08 -5.55 10.54
C ALA A 166 25.09 -4.42 10.73
N CYS A 167 24.63 -3.23 11.16
CA CYS A 167 25.50 -2.08 11.39
C CYS A 167 26.47 -2.34 12.56
N CYS A 168 25.98 -2.88 13.68
CA CYS A 168 26.84 -3.23 14.81
C CYS A 168 27.81 -4.38 14.48
N SER A 169 27.41 -5.35 13.64
CA SER A 169 28.27 -6.47 13.23
C SER A 169 29.36 -6.05 12.24
N ALA A 170 29.16 -4.95 11.53
CA ALA A 170 30.13 -4.37 10.61
C ALA A 170 31.16 -3.44 11.29
N LEU A 171 31.05 -3.23 12.61
CA LEU A 171 31.98 -2.39 13.35
C LEU A 171 33.40 -2.98 13.34
N THR A 172 34.37 -2.09 13.13
CA THR A 172 35.79 -2.38 13.27
C THR A 172 36.38 -1.49 14.36
N GLU A 173 37.55 -1.84 14.86
CA GLU A 173 38.30 -0.98 15.80
C GLU A 173 38.52 0.42 15.20
N GLU A 174 38.86 0.48 13.92
CA GLU A 174 39.02 1.74 13.18
C GLU A 174 37.72 2.56 13.14
N LYS A 175 36.58 1.92 12.83
CA LYS A 175 35.30 2.61 12.78
C LYS A 175 34.92 3.18 14.16
N ILE A 176 35.17 2.43 15.24
CA ILE A 176 34.94 2.92 16.60
C ILE A 176 35.83 4.12 16.91
N ARG A 177 37.12 4.08 16.55
CA ARG A 177 38.05 5.19 16.74
C ARG A 177 37.58 6.46 16.03
N GLN A 178 37.15 6.33 14.77
CA GLN A 178 36.59 7.44 13.99
C GLN A 178 35.32 8.02 14.65
N LEU A 179 34.40 7.16 15.09
CA LEU A 179 33.18 7.61 15.77
C LEU A 179 33.51 8.30 17.10
N ALA A 180 34.46 7.77 17.87
CA ALA A 180 34.90 8.35 19.14
C ALA A 180 35.47 9.76 18.94
N GLU A 181 36.33 9.93 17.94
CA GLU A 181 36.88 11.25 17.57
C GLU A 181 35.79 12.20 17.08
N GLN A 182 34.90 11.74 16.20
CA GLN A 182 33.81 12.53 15.64
C GLN A 182 32.85 13.08 16.71
N HIS A 183 32.54 12.26 17.72
CA HIS A 183 31.57 12.62 18.76
C HIS A 183 32.21 13.11 20.06
N GLY A 184 33.54 13.03 20.20
CA GLY A 184 34.24 13.37 21.43
C GLY A 184 33.82 12.49 22.62
N LEU A 185 33.53 11.19 22.37
CA LEU A 185 33.07 10.24 23.37
C LEU A 185 34.04 9.06 23.49
N GLU A 186 34.38 8.70 24.73
CA GLU A 186 35.16 7.49 24.99
C GLU A 186 34.32 6.22 24.79
N PRO A 187 34.76 5.27 23.94
CA PRO A 187 34.03 4.04 23.70
C PRO A 187 34.09 3.09 24.91
N VAL A 188 32.96 2.46 25.23
CA VAL A 188 32.81 1.59 26.40
C VAL A 188 33.21 0.15 26.10
N GLY A 189 33.96 -0.46 27.02
CA GLY A 189 34.35 -1.87 27.00
C GLY A 189 35.76 -2.11 26.45
N ARG A 190 36.27 -3.34 26.62
CA ARG A 190 37.60 -3.72 26.11
C ARG A 190 37.62 -3.94 24.59
N THR A 191 36.48 -4.31 24.02
CA THR A 191 36.30 -4.57 22.58
C THR A 191 35.03 -3.86 22.10
N PRO A 192 35.00 -2.52 22.08
CA PRO A 192 33.79 -1.75 21.78
C PRO A 192 33.22 -2.02 20.38
N TRP A 193 34.02 -2.53 19.44
CA TRP A 193 33.57 -2.95 18.11
C TRP A 193 32.86 -4.32 18.09
N ARG A 194 32.90 -5.10 19.19
CA ARG A 194 32.17 -6.36 19.32
C ARG A 194 31.01 -6.16 20.27
N LYS A 195 29.79 -5.98 19.75
CA LYS A 195 28.59 -5.78 20.57
C LYS A 195 28.01 -7.09 21.10
N ALA A 196 27.36 -7.02 22.26
CA ALA A 196 26.65 -8.11 22.89
C ALA A 196 25.13 -7.98 22.68
N TRP A 197 24.40 -9.10 22.80
CA TRP A 197 23.02 -9.22 22.37
C TRP A 197 22.12 -9.77 23.47
N MET A 198 20.91 -9.21 23.54
CA MET A 198 19.82 -9.72 24.37
C MET A 198 18.51 -9.69 23.59
N GLY A 199 17.48 -10.34 24.09
CA GLY A 199 16.12 -10.19 23.57
C GLY A 199 15.06 -10.44 24.64
N GLY A 200 13.87 -9.93 24.35
CA GLY A 200 12.69 -10.13 25.17
C GLY A 200 11.40 -9.90 24.40
N SER A 201 10.29 -10.37 24.96
CA SER A 201 8.99 -10.32 24.27
C SER A 201 8.47 -8.90 24.12
N ASN A 202 8.87 -8.00 25.02
CA ASN A 202 8.34 -6.64 25.16
C ASN A 202 6.81 -6.65 25.25
N ASP A 203 6.27 -7.62 25.99
CA ASP A 203 4.83 -7.88 26.05
C ASP A 203 4.15 -6.96 27.07
N HIS A 204 3.01 -6.39 26.68
CA HIS A 204 2.21 -5.49 27.51
C HIS A 204 0.83 -6.08 27.86
N CYS A 205 0.40 -7.17 27.22
CA CYS A 205 -0.92 -7.78 27.47
C CYS A 205 -0.86 -9.13 28.19
N GLY A 206 0.33 -9.70 28.38
CA GLY A 206 0.55 -10.97 29.09
C GLY A 206 0.35 -12.21 28.22
N LEU A 207 0.04 -12.05 26.93
CA LEU A 207 -0.20 -13.17 25.99
C LEU A 207 1.08 -13.68 25.34
N TYR A 208 2.05 -12.78 25.15
CA TYR A 208 3.26 -13.04 24.37
C TYR A 208 4.50 -13.19 25.26
N ALA A 209 4.34 -13.14 26.58
CA ALA A 209 5.40 -13.34 27.55
C ALA A 209 6.17 -14.65 27.31
N GLY A 210 7.50 -14.54 27.21
CA GLY A 210 8.41 -15.68 27.03
C GLY A 210 8.54 -16.20 25.59
N GLN A 211 7.84 -15.61 24.61
CA GLN A 211 7.99 -15.98 23.20
C GLN A 211 9.31 -15.50 22.57
N VAL A 212 9.94 -14.46 23.14
CA VAL A 212 11.31 -14.05 22.84
C VAL A 212 12.10 -14.13 24.13
N TRP A 213 13.27 -14.75 24.09
CA TRP A 213 14.07 -14.97 25.27
C TRP A 213 15.56 -15.00 24.98
N THR A 214 16.34 -14.89 26.04
CA THR A 214 17.80 -14.93 26.05
C THR A 214 18.27 -16.15 26.84
N GLU A 215 19.22 -16.88 26.29
CA GLU A 215 19.88 -18.01 26.96
C GLU A 215 21.36 -17.73 27.21
N VAL A 216 21.85 -18.17 28.36
CA VAL A 216 23.28 -18.12 28.72
C VAL A 216 23.70 -19.49 29.24
N ALA A 217 24.78 -20.04 28.69
CA ALA A 217 25.30 -21.34 29.11
C ALA A 217 26.01 -21.26 30.46
N GLY A 218 25.73 -22.20 31.36
CA GLY A 218 26.47 -22.36 32.62
C GLY A 218 26.18 -21.34 33.72
N ALA A 219 25.22 -20.43 33.52
CA ALA A 219 24.76 -19.53 34.57
C ALA A 219 24.08 -20.30 35.71
N LYS A 220 24.37 -19.91 36.96
CA LYS A 220 23.84 -20.58 38.17
C LYS A 220 22.96 -19.66 38.99
N ASP A 221 23.08 -18.36 38.79
CA ASP A 221 22.37 -17.29 39.47
C ASP A 221 22.17 -16.10 38.53
N ALA A 222 21.39 -15.12 38.98
CA ALA A 222 21.05 -13.94 38.19
C ALA A 222 22.28 -13.11 37.78
N GLU A 223 23.29 -13.02 38.66
CA GLU A 223 24.50 -12.24 38.40
C GLU A 223 25.34 -12.88 37.31
N THR A 224 25.63 -14.18 37.42
CA THR A 224 26.37 -14.93 36.40
C THR A 224 25.65 -14.95 35.05
N PHE A 225 24.31 -15.01 35.07
CA PHE A 225 23.49 -14.89 33.87
C PHE A 225 23.66 -13.52 33.19
N LEU A 226 23.40 -12.42 33.91
CA LEU A 226 23.46 -11.06 33.37
C LEU A 226 24.89 -10.69 32.92
N ARG A 227 25.92 -11.12 33.66
CA ARG A 227 27.32 -10.92 33.24
C ARG A 227 27.67 -11.72 31.98
N GLY A 228 27.07 -12.89 31.79
CA GLY A 228 27.21 -13.64 30.53
C GLY A 228 26.60 -12.89 29.34
N VAL A 229 25.45 -12.23 29.54
CA VAL A 229 24.86 -11.32 28.54
C VAL A 229 25.84 -10.19 28.21
N GLU A 230 26.38 -9.51 29.22
CA GLU A 230 27.34 -8.40 29.04
C GLU A 230 28.62 -8.82 28.29
N ARG A 231 29.12 -10.05 28.54
CA ARG A 231 30.28 -10.63 27.85
C ARG A 231 29.99 -11.10 26.42
N GLY A 232 28.72 -11.09 25.99
CA GLY A 232 28.32 -11.55 24.66
C GLY A 232 28.22 -13.08 24.53
N GLU A 233 28.02 -13.79 25.65
CA GLU A 233 27.81 -15.25 25.69
C GLU A 233 26.35 -15.65 25.45
N ALA A 234 25.47 -14.66 25.33
CA ALA A 234 24.03 -14.82 25.19
C ALA A 234 23.60 -15.25 23.77
N ILE A 235 22.63 -16.16 23.72
CA ILE A 235 21.93 -16.57 22.50
C ILE A 235 20.48 -16.08 22.61
N VAL A 236 20.01 -15.40 21.56
CA VAL A 236 18.66 -14.83 21.52
C VAL A 236 17.75 -15.68 20.65
N HIS A 237 16.57 -15.99 21.16
CA HIS A 237 15.57 -16.85 20.53
C HIS A 237 14.22 -16.14 20.40
N GLY A 238 13.36 -16.64 19.51
CA GLY A 238 12.01 -16.12 19.29
C GLY A 238 11.84 -15.43 17.94
N GLN A 239 10.71 -14.75 17.76
CA GLN A 239 10.36 -14.04 16.53
C GLN A 239 10.05 -12.58 16.81
N ALA A 240 10.49 -11.70 15.91
CA ALA A 240 10.15 -10.29 15.90
C ALA A 240 8.63 -10.05 15.74
N GLY A 241 8.20 -8.81 15.93
CA GLY A 241 6.80 -8.41 15.87
C GLY A 241 6.16 -8.53 14.50
N ASP A 242 4.88 -8.87 14.51
CA ASP A 242 3.97 -8.93 13.36
C ASP A 242 2.80 -7.96 13.60
N PRO A 243 2.27 -7.27 12.56
CA PRO A 243 1.14 -6.35 12.71
C PRO A 243 -0.08 -6.97 13.38
N ALA A 244 -0.38 -8.24 13.11
CA ALA A 244 -1.50 -8.96 13.73
C ALA A 244 -1.25 -9.19 15.23
N ARG A 245 0.00 -9.47 15.62
CA ARG A 245 0.38 -9.59 17.03
C ARG A 245 0.23 -8.26 17.77
N LEU A 246 0.76 -7.18 17.21
CA LEU A 246 0.70 -5.84 17.82
C LEU A 246 -0.74 -5.37 18.00
N VAL A 247 -1.57 -5.51 16.97
CA VAL A 247 -2.98 -5.10 17.05
C VAL A 247 -3.76 -5.96 18.04
N ASN A 248 -3.50 -7.28 18.09
CA ASN A 248 -4.15 -8.17 19.04
C ASN A 248 -3.80 -7.80 20.49
N GLY A 249 -2.51 -7.55 20.76
CA GLY A 249 -2.06 -7.05 22.06
C GLY A 249 -2.70 -5.73 22.46
N LEU A 250 -2.77 -4.76 21.54
CA LEU A 250 -3.42 -3.46 21.76
C LEU A 250 -4.91 -3.62 22.09
N PHE A 251 -5.64 -4.45 21.33
CA PHE A 251 -7.04 -4.72 21.64
C PHE A 251 -7.19 -5.39 23.00
N HIS A 252 -6.35 -6.37 23.35
CA HIS A 252 -6.39 -6.99 24.67
C HIS A 252 -6.22 -5.97 25.81
N VAL A 253 -5.27 -5.05 25.71
CA VAL A 253 -5.09 -3.96 26.70
C VAL A 253 -6.35 -3.08 26.78
N ILE A 254 -6.91 -2.68 25.63
CA ILE A 254 -8.13 -1.85 25.58
C ILE A 254 -9.32 -2.60 26.21
N PHE A 255 -9.53 -3.87 25.86
CA PHE A 255 -10.64 -4.67 26.35
C PHE A 255 -10.52 -4.98 27.83
N ASP A 256 -9.32 -5.29 28.32
CA ASP A 256 -9.07 -5.50 29.75
C ASP A 256 -9.28 -4.21 30.54
N TYR A 257 -8.87 -3.05 30.00
CA TYR A 257 -9.15 -1.75 30.62
C TYR A 257 -10.64 -1.47 30.71
N LEU A 258 -11.37 -1.68 29.61
CA LEU A 258 -12.82 -1.53 29.58
C LEU A 258 -13.49 -2.49 30.56
N ARG A 259 -13.04 -3.75 30.63
CA ARG A 259 -13.55 -4.74 31.60
C ARG A 259 -13.33 -4.29 33.04
N ASN A 260 -12.15 -3.79 33.38
CA ASN A 260 -11.85 -3.33 34.74
C ASN A 260 -12.67 -2.09 35.12
N LYS A 261 -12.88 -1.17 34.17
CA LYS A 261 -13.67 0.06 34.37
C LYS A 261 -15.17 -0.22 34.46
N VAL A 262 -15.66 -1.14 33.63
CA VAL A 262 -17.07 -1.52 33.54
C VAL A 262 -17.44 -2.53 34.63
N GLY A 263 -16.55 -3.46 35.02
CA GLY A 263 -16.82 -4.49 36.03
C GLY A 263 -17.25 -3.94 37.39
N ASN A 264 -16.83 -2.72 37.74
CA ASN A 264 -17.27 -2.03 38.96
C ASN A 264 -18.65 -1.33 38.83
N ARG A 265 -19.25 -1.28 37.62
CA ARG A 265 -20.52 -0.57 37.30
C ARG A 265 -21.35 -1.25 36.19
N ALA A 266 -21.13 -2.52 35.90
CA ALA A 266 -21.59 -3.15 34.66
C ALA A 266 -23.12 -3.28 34.62
N PRO A 267 -23.80 -2.81 33.55
CA PRO A 267 -25.19 -3.18 33.31
C PRO A 267 -25.33 -4.70 33.12
N ARG A 268 -26.46 -5.28 33.53
CA ARG A 268 -26.83 -6.68 33.19
C ARG A 268 -26.69 -6.90 31.67
N GLY A 269 -26.29 -8.08 31.19
CA GLY A 269 -26.12 -8.39 29.75
C GLY A 269 -24.76 -8.04 29.10
N SER A 270 -23.84 -7.39 29.82
CA SER A 270 -22.47 -7.08 29.34
C SER A 270 -21.55 -8.31 29.24
N ASP A 271 -21.85 -9.40 29.96
CA ASP A 271 -21.07 -10.65 29.98
C ASP A 271 -21.04 -11.33 28.59
N LEU A 272 -22.16 -11.32 27.85
CA LEU A 272 -22.20 -11.89 26.51
C LEU A 272 -21.30 -11.11 25.53
N LEU A 273 -21.33 -9.78 25.58
CA LEU A 273 -20.51 -8.94 24.70
C LEU A 273 -19.01 -9.12 25.00
N LEU A 274 -18.64 -9.24 26.27
CA LEU A 274 -17.26 -9.54 26.68
C LEU A 274 -16.82 -10.92 26.20
N ARG A 275 -17.69 -11.93 26.24
CA ARG A 275 -17.39 -13.27 25.70
C ARG A 275 -17.23 -13.26 24.17
N ILE A 276 -18.09 -12.54 23.45
CA ILE A 276 -17.99 -12.37 21.99
C ILE A 276 -16.64 -11.70 21.66
N ALA A 277 -16.28 -10.64 22.38
CA ALA A 277 -14.99 -9.96 22.22
C ALA A 277 -13.81 -10.90 22.53
N ASN A 278 -13.87 -11.67 23.61
CA ASN A 278 -12.81 -12.63 23.97
C ASN A 278 -12.62 -13.72 22.91
N ARG A 279 -13.72 -14.31 22.39
CA ARG A 279 -13.65 -15.28 21.29
C ARG A 279 -13.04 -14.65 20.04
N PHE A 280 -13.45 -13.43 19.71
CA PHE A 280 -12.90 -12.70 18.57
C PHE A 280 -11.37 -12.49 18.69
N LEU A 281 -10.88 -12.08 19.86
CA LEU A 281 -9.44 -11.89 20.11
C LEU A 281 -8.65 -13.20 20.21
N ALA A 282 -9.30 -14.30 20.61
CA ALA A 282 -8.73 -15.64 20.57
C ALA A 282 -8.68 -16.24 19.14
N GLY A 283 -9.22 -15.52 18.14
CA GLY A 283 -9.33 -16.00 16.78
C GLY A 283 -10.34 -17.15 16.65
N GLU A 284 -11.35 -17.18 17.50
CA GLU A 284 -12.47 -18.12 17.45
C GLU A 284 -13.70 -17.47 16.79
N ASN A 285 -14.69 -18.28 16.41
CA ASN A 285 -15.92 -17.76 15.83
C ASN A 285 -16.72 -16.96 16.88
N PRO A 286 -16.88 -15.63 16.71
CA PRO A 286 -17.56 -14.80 17.71
C PRO A 286 -19.07 -15.07 17.79
N LEU A 287 -19.66 -15.68 16.76
CA LEU A 287 -21.09 -15.97 16.68
C LEU A 287 -21.47 -17.38 17.17
N GLU A 288 -20.47 -18.21 17.47
CA GLU A 288 -20.68 -19.55 18.01
C GLU A 288 -20.88 -19.48 19.54
N ILE A 289 -22.11 -19.16 19.91
CA ILE A 289 -22.56 -19.04 21.31
C ILE A 289 -23.37 -20.29 21.67
N SER A 290 -23.09 -20.88 22.84
CA SER A 290 -23.79 -22.08 23.33
C SER A 290 -25.30 -21.82 23.53
N PHE A 291 -26.12 -22.88 23.44
CA PHE A 291 -27.58 -22.76 23.66
C PHE A 291 -27.92 -22.23 25.06
N VAL A 292 -27.13 -22.62 26.07
CA VAL A 292 -27.28 -22.17 27.46
C VAL A 292 -27.01 -20.68 27.60
N ASP A 293 -26.02 -20.16 26.87
CA ASP A 293 -25.68 -18.73 26.90
C ASP A 293 -26.72 -17.87 26.16
N LYS A 294 -27.30 -18.39 25.07
CA LYS A 294 -28.45 -17.75 24.39
C LYS A 294 -29.69 -17.70 25.30
N ALA A 295 -29.96 -18.77 26.03
CA ALA A 295 -31.07 -18.83 26.98
C ALA A 295 -30.86 -17.88 28.17
N ARG A 296 -29.64 -17.79 28.69
CA ARG A 296 -29.26 -16.85 29.76
C ARG A 296 -29.39 -15.39 29.30
N TYR A 297 -28.93 -15.08 28.09
CA TYR A 297 -29.07 -13.75 27.50
C TYR A 297 -30.55 -13.37 27.24
N ALA A 298 -31.38 -14.31 26.77
CA ALA A 298 -32.81 -14.09 26.59
C ALA A 298 -33.52 -13.78 27.93
N LEU A 299 -33.15 -14.49 29.00
CA LEU A 299 -33.66 -14.25 30.35
C LEU A 299 -33.18 -12.91 30.94
N GLU A 300 -31.94 -12.51 30.65
CA GLU A 300 -31.37 -11.21 31.05
C GLU A 300 -31.95 -10.02 30.27
N MET A 301 -32.32 -10.21 29.01
CA MET A 301 -32.99 -9.20 28.17
C MET A 301 -34.41 -8.88 28.65
N VAL A 302 -35.15 -9.89 29.10
CA VAL A 302 -36.52 -9.73 29.65
C VAL A 302 -36.50 -8.96 30.97
N THR A 303 -35.40 -9.00 31.73
CA THR A 303 -35.30 -8.43 33.08
C THR A 303 -34.63 -7.05 33.15
N SER A 304 -33.99 -6.57 32.09
CA SER A 304 -33.11 -5.37 32.17
C SER A 304 -33.52 -4.17 31.32
N GLY A 305 -34.36 -4.31 30.28
CA GLY A 305 -35.11 -3.23 29.60
C GLY A 305 -34.35 -2.00 29.03
N LYS A 306 -33.04 -1.84 29.27
CA LYS A 306 -32.28 -0.60 29.05
C LYS A 306 -30.93 -0.77 28.34
N ILE A 307 -30.53 -1.99 28.00
CA ILE A 307 -29.18 -2.25 27.45
C ILE A 307 -29.01 -1.71 26.02
N LEU A 308 -30.10 -1.59 25.24
CA LEU A 308 -30.02 -1.07 23.88
C LEU A 308 -29.83 0.44 23.76
N GLU A 309 -29.89 1.22 24.85
CA GLU A 309 -29.71 2.68 24.75
C GLU A 309 -28.27 3.11 24.50
N PHE A 310 -27.27 2.31 24.88
CA PHE A 310 -25.85 2.63 24.67
C PHE A 310 -25.42 2.54 23.18
N TRP A 311 -26.21 1.83 22.36
CA TRP A 311 -25.97 1.63 20.93
C TRP A 311 -26.95 2.42 20.03
N LYS A 312 -27.84 3.24 20.61
CA LYS A 312 -28.71 4.18 19.87
C LYS A 312 -27.88 5.32 19.30
N SER A 313 -27.21 5.07 18.18
CA SER A 313 -26.78 6.12 17.25
C SER A 313 -27.98 6.54 16.40
N PRO A 314 -28.05 7.80 15.92
CA PRO A 314 -29.09 8.25 14.99
C PRO A 314 -29.26 7.29 13.80
N GLU A 315 -30.45 7.31 13.19
CA GLU A 315 -30.76 6.55 11.97
C GLU A 315 -29.61 6.71 10.96
N GLY A 316 -29.00 5.58 10.54
CA GLY A 316 -27.86 5.56 9.62
C GLY A 316 -26.48 5.20 10.21
N GLY A 317 -26.36 4.97 11.53
CA GLY A 317 -25.06 4.68 12.18
C GLY A 317 -24.45 3.27 11.96
N LEU A 318 -23.14 3.12 12.24
CA LEU A 318 -22.36 1.87 12.15
C LEU A 318 -23.01 0.69 12.88
N SER A 319 -23.69 0.94 14.01
CA SER A 319 -24.39 -0.06 14.80
C SER A 319 -25.51 -0.76 14.03
N LYS A 320 -26.28 0.00 13.25
CA LYS A 320 -27.34 -0.50 12.38
C LYS A 320 -26.76 -1.37 11.27
N GLU A 321 -25.65 -0.95 10.67
CA GLU A 321 -24.99 -1.73 9.62
C GLU A 321 -24.37 -3.02 10.13
N LEU A 322 -23.71 -2.97 11.28
CA LEU A 322 -23.13 -4.14 11.91
C LEU A 322 -24.22 -5.13 12.34
N SER A 323 -25.31 -4.66 12.94
CA SER A 323 -26.45 -5.50 13.32
C SER A 323 -27.09 -6.18 12.11
N ALA A 324 -27.33 -5.41 11.03
CA ALA A 324 -27.87 -5.97 9.79
C ALA A 324 -26.93 -7.03 9.19
N TYR A 325 -25.62 -6.79 9.19
CA TYR A 325 -24.62 -7.74 8.72
C TYR A 325 -24.58 -9.04 9.53
N LEU A 326 -24.51 -8.94 10.86
CA LEU A 326 -24.44 -10.10 11.75
C LEU A 326 -25.74 -10.94 11.78
N SER A 327 -26.87 -10.34 11.38
CA SER A 327 -28.16 -11.04 11.30
C SER A 327 -28.33 -11.94 10.07
N GLN A 328 -27.45 -11.83 9.07
CA GLN A 328 -27.53 -12.64 7.85
C GLN A 328 -27.05 -14.07 8.11
N SER A 329 -27.82 -15.06 7.66
CA SER A 329 -27.48 -16.48 7.82
C SER A 329 -26.18 -16.88 7.11
N SER A 330 -25.88 -16.26 5.97
CA SER A 330 -24.66 -16.46 5.19
C SER A 330 -23.39 -15.95 5.92
N THR A 331 -23.51 -14.92 6.76
CA THR A 331 -22.37 -14.32 7.47
C THR A 331 -21.65 -15.35 8.33
N ARG A 332 -22.39 -16.22 9.03
CA ARG A 332 -21.79 -17.25 9.90
C ARG A 332 -20.90 -18.21 9.12
N GLU A 333 -21.35 -18.66 7.95
CA GLU A 333 -20.59 -19.56 7.08
C GLU A 333 -19.36 -18.86 6.49
N GLN A 334 -19.49 -17.58 6.10
CA GLN A 334 -18.37 -16.79 5.59
C GLN A 334 -17.28 -16.58 6.65
N LEU A 335 -17.64 -16.23 7.88
CA LEU A 335 -16.67 -16.08 8.97
C LEU A 335 -16.00 -17.41 9.33
N GLN A 336 -16.73 -18.53 9.25
CA GLN A 336 -16.17 -19.86 9.47
C GLN A 336 -15.11 -20.23 8.42
N LYS A 337 -15.36 -19.95 7.14
CA LYS A 337 -14.37 -20.16 6.06
C LYS A 337 -13.10 -19.35 6.28
N VAL A 338 -13.21 -18.12 6.80
CA VAL A 338 -12.04 -17.30 7.16
C VAL A 338 -11.22 -17.96 8.27
N LEU A 339 -11.89 -18.50 9.30
CA LEU A 339 -11.22 -19.20 10.40
C LEU A 339 -10.48 -20.47 9.97
N GLU A 340 -11.03 -21.20 9.00
CA GLU A 340 -10.40 -22.41 8.46
C GLU A 340 -9.18 -22.12 7.58
N SER A 341 -9.09 -20.90 7.05
CA SER A 341 -8.02 -20.49 6.12
C SER A 341 -6.71 -20.05 6.79
N GLU A 342 -6.70 -19.83 8.11
CA GLU A 342 -5.55 -19.32 8.85
C GLU A 342 -5.39 -20.09 10.16
N GLN A 343 -4.17 -20.49 10.52
CA GLN A 343 -3.91 -21.34 11.68
C GLN A 343 -3.42 -20.53 12.89
N VAL A 344 -2.84 -19.35 12.65
CA VAL A 344 -2.30 -18.50 13.73
C VAL A 344 -3.43 -17.68 14.36
N PRO A 345 -3.69 -17.80 15.69
CA PRO A 345 -4.81 -17.13 16.36
C PRO A 345 -4.92 -15.61 16.10
N GLU A 346 -3.86 -14.83 16.37
CA GLU A 346 -3.87 -13.39 16.10
C GLU A 346 -4.16 -13.04 14.63
N ARG A 347 -3.70 -13.86 13.68
CA ARG A 347 -3.98 -13.65 12.25
C ARG A 347 -5.41 -14.01 11.88
N ARG A 348 -6.01 -15.02 12.53
CA ARG A 348 -7.45 -15.32 12.40
C ARG A 348 -8.29 -14.13 12.85
N SER A 349 -7.98 -13.55 14.02
CA SER A 349 -8.65 -12.35 14.53
C SER A 349 -8.54 -11.18 13.55
N PHE A 350 -7.33 -10.95 13.00
CA PHE A 350 -7.12 -9.94 11.95
C PHE A 350 -7.98 -10.18 10.71
N ARG A 351 -8.00 -11.41 10.19
CA ARG A 351 -8.76 -11.77 8.98
C ARG A 351 -10.26 -11.65 9.19
N LEU A 352 -10.77 -12.05 10.36
CA LEU A 352 -12.16 -11.84 10.75
C LEU A 352 -12.50 -10.35 10.79
N ALA A 353 -11.67 -9.54 11.45
CA ALA A 353 -11.86 -8.09 11.52
C ALA A 353 -11.91 -7.48 10.12
N SER A 354 -10.94 -7.82 9.28
CA SER A 354 -10.86 -7.38 7.89
C SER A 354 -12.14 -7.71 7.14
N LYS A 355 -12.61 -8.96 7.22
CA LYS A 355 -13.84 -9.41 6.56
C LYS A 355 -15.06 -8.58 6.99
N VAL A 356 -15.25 -8.42 8.30
CA VAL A 356 -16.38 -7.64 8.84
C VAL A 356 -16.30 -6.18 8.39
N MET A 357 -15.13 -5.54 8.52
CA MET A 357 -14.95 -4.13 8.18
C MET A 357 -15.12 -3.88 6.68
N ASN A 358 -14.62 -4.78 5.85
CA ASN A 358 -14.80 -4.74 4.40
C ASN A 358 -16.29 -4.85 4.02
N ASP A 359 -17.00 -5.86 4.55
CA ASP A 359 -18.41 -6.09 4.22
C ASP A 359 -19.30 -4.92 4.68
N VAL A 360 -19.06 -4.40 5.88
CA VAL A 360 -19.79 -3.23 6.41
C VAL A 360 -19.45 -1.97 5.60
N GLY A 361 -18.18 -1.75 5.28
CA GLY A 361 -17.74 -0.62 4.45
C GLY A 361 -18.35 -0.64 3.05
N PHE A 362 -18.38 -1.81 2.41
CA PHE A 362 -19.03 -1.98 1.11
C PHE A 362 -20.53 -1.65 1.18
N ARG A 363 -21.24 -2.13 2.21
CA ARG A 363 -22.68 -1.80 2.39
C ARG A 363 -22.95 -0.30 2.54
N ILE A 364 -22.06 0.43 3.22
CA ILE A 364 -22.14 1.90 3.34
C ILE A 364 -22.00 2.55 1.97
N VAL A 365 -20.99 2.16 1.19
CA VAL A 365 -20.73 2.70 -0.15
C VAL A 365 -21.86 2.38 -1.12
N THR A 366 -22.36 1.15 -1.14
CA THR A 366 -23.48 0.75 -2.00
C THR A 366 -24.73 1.59 -1.71
N ARG A 367 -25.07 1.81 -0.44
CA ARG A 367 -26.22 2.67 -0.08
C ARG A 367 -26.04 4.13 -0.50
N PHE A 368 -24.82 4.64 -0.43
CA PHE A 368 -24.51 5.97 -0.94
C PHE A 368 -24.76 6.04 -2.45
N ILE A 369 -24.20 5.11 -3.22
CA ILE A 369 -24.37 5.04 -4.69
C ILE A 369 -25.86 4.92 -5.04
N ASP A 370 -26.59 3.98 -4.42
CA ASP A 370 -28.02 3.74 -4.66
C ASP A 370 -28.90 4.97 -4.44
N LYS A 371 -28.53 5.87 -3.51
CA LYS A 371 -29.27 7.11 -3.23
C LYS A 371 -28.92 8.21 -4.22
N VAL A 372 -27.64 8.36 -4.56
CA VAL A 372 -27.17 9.32 -5.57
C VAL A 372 -27.76 9.00 -6.94
N GLU A 373 -27.82 7.72 -7.32
CA GLU A 373 -28.47 7.24 -8.55
C GLU A 373 -29.96 7.62 -8.64
N LYS A 374 -30.63 7.75 -7.49
CA LYS A 374 -32.04 8.14 -7.41
C LYS A 374 -32.25 9.66 -7.35
N GLY A 375 -31.18 10.44 -7.54
CA GLY A 375 -31.21 11.91 -7.49
C GLY A 375 -31.24 12.50 -6.07
N ASP A 376 -31.09 11.68 -5.02
CA ASP A 376 -31.06 12.12 -3.62
C ASP A 376 -29.61 12.28 -3.12
N PHE A 377 -28.93 13.31 -3.63
CA PHE A 377 -27.53 13.58 -3.26
C PHE A 377 -27.36 13.88 -1.76
N LEU A 378 -28.25 14.71 -1.19
CA LEU A 378 -28.20 15.10 0.22
C LEU A 378 -28.49 13.92 1.14
N GLY A 379 -29.51 13.10 0.84
CA GLY A 379 -29.79 11.89 1.59
C GLY A 379 -28.74 10.80 1.40
N GLY A 380 -27.98 10.83 0.29
CA GLY A 380 -26.78 10.02 0.08
C GLY A 380 -25.72 10.23 1.17
N LEU A 381 -25.62 11.42 1.75
CA LEU A 381 -24.65 11.71 2.81
C LEU A 381 -24.94 10.96 4.13
N GLU A 382 -26.19 10.55 4.37
CA GLU A 382 -26.58 9.84 5.61
C GLU A 382 -25.80 8.52 5.80
N PRO A 383 -25.75 7.58 4.83
CA PRO A 383 -24.88 6.40 4.92
C PRO A 383 -23.42 6.70 5.27
N LEU A 384 -22.86 7.82 4.79
CA LEU A 384 -21.47 8.19 5.03
C LEU A 384 -21.17 8.48 6.51
N ALA A 385 -22.19 8.73 7.34
CA ALA A 385 -22.02 8.83 8.79
C ALA A 385 -21.43 7.55 9.41
N GLY A 386 -21.62 6.39 8.78
CA GLY A 386 -21.03 5.11 9.19
C GLY A 386 -19.52 5.00 8.92
N VAL A 387 -18.95 5.82 8.04
CA VAL A 387 -17.54 5.76 7.63
C VAL A 387 -16.60 6.14 8.78
N LEU A 388 -16.91 7.20 9.53
CA LEU A 388 -16.03 7.67 10.61
C LEU A 388 -15.92 6.63 11.75
N PRO A 389 -17.02 6.08 12.30
CA PRO A 389 -16.93 5.01 13.30
C PRO A 389 -16.23 3.75 12.78
N LEU A 390 -16.45 3.38 11.50
CA LEU A 390 -15.75 2.26 10.87
C LEU A 390 -14.24 2.53 10.80
N GLY A 391 -13.86 3.75 10.40
CA GLY A 391 -12.48 4.23 10.39
C GLY A 391 -11.83 4.13 11.78
N LEU A 392 -12.54 4.55 12.84
CA LEU A 392 -12.06 4.41 14.21
C LEU A 392 -11.87 2.94 14.63
N ALA A 393 -12.75 2.04 14.19
CA ALA A 393 -12.59 0.59 14.43
C ALA A 393 -11.41 -0.01 13.66
N THR A 394 -11.11 0.49 12.45
CA THR A 394 -9.94 0.09 11.65
C THR A 394 -8.62 0.69 12.14
N ALA A 395 -8.65 1.80 12.89
CA ALA A 395 -7.47 2.59 13.21
C ALA A 395 -6.36 1.80 13.96
N PRO A 396 -6.66 0.93 14.95
CA PRO A 396 -5.64 0.09 15.58
C PRO A 396 -4.89 -0.82 14.60
N TYR A 397 -5.58 -1.33 13.57
CA TYR A 397 -4.97 -2.16 12.54
C TYR A 397 -4.00 -1.34 11.68
N LEU A 398 -4.47 -0.21 11.14
CA LEU A 398 -3.65 0.68 10.32
C LEU A 398 -2.44 1.20 11.11
N HIS A 399 -2.64 1.56 12.38
CA HIS A 399 -1.57 1.96 13.29
C HIS A 399 -0.52 0.85 13.46
N SER A 400 -0.95 -0.40 13.64
CA SER A 400 -0.02 -1.52 13.84
C SER A 400 0.87 -1.77 12.61
N PHE A 401 0.32 -1.63 11.40
CA PHE A 401 1.12 -1.66 10.17
C PHE A 401 2.08 -0.47 10.07
N HIS A 402 1.63 0.72 10.47
CA HIS A 402 2.42 1.94 10.43
C HIS A 402 3.58 1.94 11.43
N ALA A 403 3.33 1.58 12.69
CA ALA A 403 4.31 1.55 13.76
C ALA A 403 5.48 0.59 13.46
N LEU A 404 5.24 -0.49 12.71
CA LEU A 404 6.28 -1.43 12.30
C LEU A 404 7.06 -0.99 11.05
N ARG A 405 6.75 0.16 10.45
CA ARG A 405 7.37 0.62 9.20
C ARG A 405 7.74 2.11 9.16
N SER A 406 7.33 2.91 10.15
CA SER A 406 7.55 4.37 10.19
C SER A 406 9.02 4.78 10.05
N ASP A 407 9.95 3.92 10.49
CA ASP A 407 11.36 4.28 10.67
C ASP A 407 12.25 3.90 9.47
N ARG A 408 11.66 3.46 8.35
CA ARG A 408 12.39 3.03 7.14
C ARG A 408 13.39 4.06 6.61
N LYS A 409 13.05 5.36 6.69
CA LYS A 409 13.94 6.44 6.27
C LYS A 409 15.22 6.48 7.12
N LEU A 410 15.08 6.42 8.44
CA LEU A 410 16.22 6.35 9.37
C LEU A 410 17.05 5.10 9.10
N TRP A 411 16.42 3.94 8.93
CA TRP A 411 17.14 2.70 8.64
C TRP A 411 17.95 2.79 7.34
N GLY A 412 17.39 3.44 6.30
CA GLY A 412 18.11 3.72 5.05
C GLY A 412 19.32 4.62 5.26
N GLN A 413 19.18 5.69 6.05
CA GLN A 413 20.28 6.62 6.36
C GLN A 413 21.39 5.96 7.19
N VAL A 414 21.01 5.17 8.21
CA VAL A 414 21.96 4.45 9.06
C VAL A 414 22.74 3.42 8.25
N THR A 415 22.06 2.62 7.43
CA THR A 415 22.74 1.59 6.61
C THR A 415 23.67 2.18 5.58
N GLU A 416 23.26 3.24 4.89
CA GLU A 416 24.11 3.94 3.93
C GLU A 416 25.38 4.51 4.58
N ARG A 417 25.26 5.04 5.80
CA ARG A 417 26.39 5.61 6.56
C ARG A 417 27.34 4.57 7.16
N PHE A 418 26.84 3.40 7.55
CA PHE A 418 27.64 2.35 8.20
C PHE A 418 28.15 1.29 7.24
N LEU A 419 27.32 0.88 6.27
CA LEU A 419 27.58 -0.22 5.36
C LEU A 419 27.95 0.25 3.95
N GLY A 420 27.78 1.54 3.64
CA GLY A 420 27.97 2.09 2.30
C GLY A 420 26.89 1.69 1.29
N GLU A 421 25.92 0.86 1.70
CA GLU A 421 24.78 0.47 0.91
C GLU A 421 23.55 0.19 1.77
N ARG A 422 22.37 0.35 1.16
CA ARG A 422 21.09 -0.02 1.79
C ARG A 422 20.83 -1.53 1.62
N PRO A 423 20.27 -2.24 2.61
CA PRO A 423 19.74 -3.59 2.45
C PRO A 423 18.78 -3.72 1.26
N LYS A 424 18.71 -4.90 0.63
CA LYS A 424 17.82 -5.15 -0.53
C LYS A 424 16.38 -4.69 -0.26
N ASN A 425 15.82 -5.04 0.89
CA ASN A 425 14.47 -4.65 1.32
C ASN A 425 14.27 -3.15 1.60
N LEU A 426 15.35 -2.34 1.59
CA LEU A 426 15.32 -0.87 1.58
C LEU A 426 15.72 -0.28 0.21
N LYS A 427 16.27 -1.08 -0.72
CA LYS A 427 16.45 -0.72 -2.14
C LYS A 427 15.15 -0.93 -2.91
N ASN A 428 14.90 -0.11 -3.92
CA ASN A 428 13.72 -0.26 -4.76
C ASN A 428 13.89 -1.43 -5.76
N HIS A 429 13.54 -2.65 -5.33
CA HIS A 429 13.83 -3.89 -6.08
C HIS A 429 12.61 -4.78 -6.32
N ARG A 430 11.53 -4.63 -5.53
CA ARG A 430 10.29 -5.41 -5.65
C ARG A 430 9.10 -4.47 -5.72
N LYS A 431 8.36 -4.49 -6.82
CA LYS A 431 7.30 -3.51 -7.11
C LYS A 431 5.94 -4.15 -7.30
N ALA A 432 4.92 -3.51 -6.74
CA ALA A 432 3.52 -3.88 -6.94
C ALA A 432 2.86 -2.86 -7.87
N TRP A 433 2.21 -3.32 -8.94
CA TRP A 433 1.56 -2.48 -9.94
C TRP A 433 0.04 -2.61 -9.87
N PHE A 434 -0.62 -1.61 -9.29
CA PHE A 434 -2.05 -1.55 -9.04
C PHE A 434 -2.83 -1.08 -10.27
N THR A 435 -3.91 -1.78 -10.59
CA THR A 435 -4.82 -1.38 -11.66
C THR A 435 -6.23 -1.93 -11.46
N ASP A 436 -7.23 -1.13 -11.83
CA ASP A 436 -8.65 -1.53 -11.85
C ASP A 436 -9.08 -2.12 -13.21
N THR A 437 -8.28 -1.95 -14.27
CA THR A 437 -8.72 -2.14 -15.67
C THR A 437 -8.06 -3.33 -16.37
N LEU A 438 -7.49 -4.29 -15.65
CA LEU A 438 -6.60 -5.32 -16.23
C LEU A 438 -7.29 -6.24 -17.27
N GLU A 439 -8.60 -6.45 -17.15
CA GLU A 439 -9.40 -7.27 -18.08
C GLU A 439 -10.07 -6.44 -19.19
N ASP A 440 -9.97 -5.12 -19.12
CA ASP A 440 -10.64 -4.26 -20.08
C ASP A 440 -9.92 -4.28 -21.43
N VAL A 441 -10.68 -4.25 -22.52
CA VAL A 441 -10.13 -4.13 -23.88
C VAL A 441 -9.74 -2.67 -24.14
N ASN A 442 -8.60 -2.25 -23.57
CA ASN A 442 -8.06 -0.91 -23.73
C ASN A 442 -6.53 -0.89 -23.81
N GLY A 443 -5.98 0.25 -24.22
CA GLY A 443 -4.52 0.43 -24.34
C GLY A 443 -3.78 0.38 -23.00
N VAL A 444 -4.47 0.65 -21.89
CA VAL A 444 -3.89 0.66 -20.53
C VAL A 444 -3.58 -0.76 -20.08
N ALA A 445 -4.57 -1.64 -20.10
CA ALA A 445 -4.44 -3.06 -19.74
C ALA A 445 -3.30 -3.73 -20.53
N ARG A 446 -3.29 -3.51 -21.85
CA ARG A 446 -2.23 -4.04 -22.73
C ARG A 446 -0.85 -3.50 -22.35
N THR A 447 -0.73 -2.19 -22.11
CA THR A 447 0.55 -1.59 -21.70
C THR A 447 1.07 -2.20 -20.40
N ILE A 448 0.21 -2.32 -19.38
CA ILE A 448 0.59 -2.89 -18.08
C ILE A 448 1.04 -4.33 -18.24
N ARG A 449 0.28 -5.15 -18.97
CA ARG A 449 0.60 -6.56 -19.22
C ARG A 449 1.92 -6.73 -19.96
N THR A 450 2.10 -6.02 -21.07
CA THR A 450 3.31 -6.15 -21.89
C THR A 450 4.54 -5.60 -21.18
N MET A 451 4.42 -4.47 -20.47
CA MET A 451 5.52 -3.90 -19.68
C MET A 451 5.92 -4.83 -18.52
N ALA A 452 4.94 -5.35 -17.77
CA ALA A 452 5.23 -6.29 -16.68
C ALA A 452 5.82 -7.61 -17.20
N LYS A 453 5.35 -8.11 -18.34
CA LYS A 453 5.93 -9.30 -19.00
C LYS A 453 7.40 -9.07 -19.37
N ALA A 454 7.70 -7.97 -20.08
CA ALA A 454 9.08 -7.61 -20.45
C ALA A 454 9.97 -7.47 -19.20
N GLY A 455 9.42 -6.96 -18.11
CA GLY A 455 10.12 -6.88 -16.83
C GLY A 455 10.45 -8.23 -16.21
N ARG A 456 9.48 -9.14 -16.16
CA ARG A 456 9.71 -10.51 -15.66
C ARG A 456 10.72 -11.26 -16.51
N GLU A 457 10.65 -11.13 -17.84
CA GLU A 457 11.64 -11.72 -18.77
C GLU A 457 13.04 -11.13 -18.57
N SER A 458 13.13 -9.91 -18.04
CA SER A 458 14.40 -9.24 -17.66
C SER A 458 14.83 -9.54 -16.22
N GLY A 459 14.15 -10.43 -15.50
CA GLY A 459 14.46 -10.81 -14.11
C GLY A 459 13.96 -9.82 -13.04
N ALA A 460 13.12 -8.85 -13.39
CA ALA A 460 12.58 -7.89 -12.44
C ALA A 460 11.45 -8.49 -11.59
N ASP A 461 11.43 -8.15 -10.30
CA ASP A 461 10.40 -8.58 -9.35
C ASP A 461 9.23 -7.60 -9.36
N ILE A 462 8.37 -7.75 -10.36
CA ILE A 462 7.18 -6.92 -10.58
C ILE A 462 5.92 -7.78 -10.58
N THR A 463 4.97 -7.44 -9.72
CA THR A 463 3.67 -8.14 -9.60
C THR A 463 2.54 -7.15 -9.87
N ILE A 464 1.62 -7.50 -10.77
CA ILE A 464 0.41 -6.72 -11.00
C ILE A 464 -0.60 -7.07 -9.91
N LEU A 465 -1.17 -6.07 -9.23
CA LEU A 465 -2.22 -6.22 -8.24
C LEU A 465 -3.53 -5.67 -8.80
N THR A 466 -4.58 -6.47 -8.76
CA THR A 466 -5.93 -6.12 -9.22
C THR A 466 -6.98 -6.73 -8.30
N SER A 467 -8.23 -6.31 -8.41
CA SER A 467 -9.36 -6.96 -7.74
C SER A 467 -10.52 -7.09 -8.71
N ARG A 468 -10.79 -8.33 -9.14
CA ARG A 468 -11.81 -8.68 -10.13
C ARG A 468 -12.52 -9.98 -9.75
N PRO A 469 -13.85 -10.04 -9.90
CA PRO A 469 -14.59 -11.28 -9.66
C PRO A 469 -14.30 -12.29 -10.77
N GLY A 470 -14.12 -13.57 -10.42
CA GLY A 470 -13.95 -14.63 -11.42
C GLY A 470 -12.67 -14.54 -12.26
N PHE A 471 -11.68 -13.76 -11.82
CA PHE A 471 -10.42 -13.61 -12.53
C PHE A 471 -9.69 -14.95 -12.69
N SER A 472 -9.27 -15.26 -13.91
CA SER A 472 -8.48 -16.46 -14.21
C SER A 472 -7.03 -16.26 -13.76
N PRO A 473 -6.43 -17.19 -12.98
CA PRO A 473 -5.05 -17.04 -12.52
C PRO A 473 -4.06 -16.81 -13.67
N GLU A 474 -3.16 -15.84 -13.50
CA GLU A 474 -2.17 -15.47 -14.51
C GLU A 474 -0.78 -15.25 -13.88
N PRO A 475 0.32 -15.69 -14.53
CA PRO A 475 1.67 -15.48 -14.03
C PRO A 475 2.00 -13.99 -13.82
N GLY A 476 2.47 -13.66 -12.61
CA GLY A 476 2.83 -12.29 -12.24
C GLY A 476 1.64 -11.37 -11.97
N VAL A 477 0.43 -11.93 -11.78
CA VAL A 477 -0.76 -11.20 -11.36
C VAL A 477 -1.27 -11.76 -10.03
N MET A 478 -1.49 -10.87 -9.08
CA MET A 478 -2.20 -11.13 -7.82
C MET A 478 -3.59 -10.50 -7.91
N ASN A 479 -4.62 -11.34 -7.97
CA ASN A 479 -6.00 -10.89 -7.94
C ASN A 479 -6.59 -11.05 -6.53
N PHE A 480 -7.07 -9.96 -5.95
CA PHE A 480 -7.85 -9.99 -4.71
C PHE A 480 -9.32 -10.23 -5.03
N GLN A 481 -9.97 -11.15 -4.32
CA GLN A 481 -11.41 -11.31 -4.44
C GLN A 481 -12.09 -10.04 -3.94
N PRO A 482 -12.88 -9.35 -4.79
CA PRO A 482 -13.52 -8.12 -4.38
C PRO A 482 -14.58 -8.39 -3.32
N VAL A 483 -14.74 -7.43 -2.40
CA VAL A 483 -15.81 -7.43 -1.40
C VAL A 483 -17.16 -7.29 -2.10
N GLY A 484 -17.19 -6.50 -3.17
CA GLY A 484 -18.31 -6.36 -4.06
C GLY A 484 -17.96 -5.52 -5.28
N VAL A 485 -18.92 -5.39 -6.18
CA VAL A 485 -18.75 -4.73 -7.48
C VAL A 485 -19.88 -3.73 -7.67
N PHE A 486 -19.56 -2.57 -8.21
CA PHE A 486 -20.52 -1.54 -8.55
C PHE A 486 -20.30 -1.06 -9.99
N THR A 487 -21.39 -0.65 -10.62
CA THR A 487 -21.43 -0.01 -11.94
C THR A 487 -21.62 1.48 -11.75
N ILE A 488 -21.07 2.28 -12.65
CA ILE A 488 -21.33 3.72 -12.68
C ILE A 488 -22.46 3.94 -13.71
N PRO A 489 -23.56 4.61 -13.34
CA PRO A 489 -24.79 4.71 -14.16
C PRO A 489 -24.58 5.33 -15.56
N GLU A 490 -23.62 6.24 -15.76
CA GLU A 490 -23.30 6.82 -17.09
C GLU A 490 -22.15 6.08 -17.81
N TYR A 491 -21.64 5.00 -17.22
CA TYR A 491 -20.47 4.28 -17.69
C TYR A 491 -20.65 2.75 -17.55
N ASP A 492 -21.73 2.25 -18.17
CA ASP A 492 -22.17 0.85 -18.18
C ASP A 492 -21.08 -0.19 -18.55
N LEU A 493 -19.97 0.24 -19.16
CA LEU A 493 -18.93 -0.62 -19.70
C LEU A 493 -17.76 -0.92 -18.73
N GLN A 494 -17.63 -0.22 -17.59
CA GLN A 494 -16.64 -0.61 -16.56
C GLN A 494 -17.28 -0.87 -15.21
N LYS A 495 -17.12 -2.12 -14.77
CA LYS A 495 -17.39 -2.53 -13.39
C LYS A 495 -16.20 -2.15 -12.52
N LEU A 496 -16.43 -1.38 -11.47
CA LEU A 496 -15.43 -1.12 -10.45
C LEU A 496 -15.63 -2.10 -9.28
N SER A 497 -14.51 -2.53 -8.72
CA SER A 497 -14.50 -3.53 -7.65
C SER A 497 -14.02 -2.87 -6.37
N PHE A 498 -14.69 -3.17 -5.25
CA PHE A 498 -14.25 -2.72 -3.94
C PHE A 498 -13.26 -3.73 -3.37
N PRO A 499 -11.95 -3.42 -3.29
CA PRO A 499 -10.95 -4.38 -2.85
C PRO A 499 -10.98 -4.60 -1.34
N PRO A 500 -10.51 -5.75 -0.84
CA PRO A 500 -10.37 -6.00 0.59
C PRO A 500 -9.16 -5.23 1.14
N ILE A 501 -9.37 -3.98 1.55
CA ILE A 501 -8.29 -3.00 1.82
C ILE A 501 -7.24 -3.51 2.81
N LEU A 502 -7.66 -4.05 3.95
CA LEU A 502 -6.70 -4.55 4.95
C LEU A 502 -5.92 -5.77 4.48
N GLU A 503 -6.51 -6.63 3.63
CA GLU A 503 -5.81 -7.78 3.06
C GLU A 503 -4.81 -7.35 2.00
N VAL A 504 -5.11 -6.28 1.25
CA VAL A 504 -4.17 -5.64 0.33
C VAL A 504 -2.97 -5.10 1.11
N ILE A 505 -3.19 -4.35 2.19
CA ILE A 505 -2.11 -3.82 3.06
C ILE A 505 -1.27 -4.96 3.65
N ASP A 506 -1.92 -5.98 4.21
CA ASP A 506 -1.28 -7.16 4.79
C ASP A 506 -0.41 -7.91 3.76
N HIS A 507 -0.94 -8.13 2.56
CA HIS A 507 -0.21 -8.74 1.47
C HIS A 507 1.03 -7.93 1.10
N ILE A 508 0.91 -6.60 1.01
CA ILE A 508 2.03 -5.73 0.67
C ILE A 508 3.12 -5.82 1.74
N ALA A 509 2.73 -5.77 3.02
CA ALA A 509 3.63 -5.85 4.15
C ALA A 509 4.40 -7.17 4.19
N GLN A 510 3.73 -8.30 3.95
CA GLN A 510 4.32 -9.65 3.97
C GLN A 510 5.21 -9.94 2.77
N ARG A 511 4.82 -9.46 1.58
CA ARG A 511 5.64 -9.64 0.37
C ARG A 511 6.86 -8.74 0.35
N GLY A 512 6.93 -7.72 1.20
CA GLY A 512 8.09 -6.84 1.29
C GLY A 512 8.31 -6.01 0.02
N TYR A 513 7.23 -5.53 -0.61
CA TYR A 513 7.35 -4.56 -1.71
C TYR A 513 8.03 -3.28 -1.22
N THR A 514 8.76 -2.64 -2.14
CA THR A 514 9.57 -1.45 -1.86
C THR A 514 9.05 -0.20 -2.58
N GLU A 515 8.21 -0.38 -3.60
CA GLU A 515 7.50 0.69 -4.30
C GLU A 515 6.13 0.18 -4.79
N LEU A 516 5.11 1.05 -4.73
CA LEU A 516 3.78 0.80 -5.30
C LEU A 516 3.57 1.70 -6.52
N ILE A 517 3.23 1.11 -7.67
CA ILE A 517 2.91 1.79 -8.91
C ILE A 517 1.38 1.80 -9.07
N LEU A 518 0.76 2.98 -9.09
CA LEU A 518 -0.68 3.16 -9.14
C LEU A 518 -1.11 3.64 -10.53
N SER A 519 -1.59 2.73 -11.37
CA SER A 519 -2.00 3.06 -12.75
C SER A 519 -3.40 3.66 -12.85
N THR A 520 -4.26 3.41 -11.87
CA THR A 520 -5.65 3.87 -11.92
C THR A 520 -5.96 4.65 -10.65
N PRO A 521 -6.69 5.78 -10.73
CA PRO A 521 -7.17 6.50 -9.56
C PRO A 521 -8.49 5.91 -9.02
N GLY A 522 -8.77 4.63 -9.29
CA GLY A 522 -9.97 3.93 -8.84
C GLY A 522 -9.76 3.24 -7.47
N PRO A 523 -10.66 2.32 -7.09
CA PRO A 523 -10.59 1.63 -5.80
C PRO A 523 -9.25 0.92 -5.53
N MET A 524 -8.66 0.24 -6.51
CA MET A 524 -7.33 -0.37 -6.35
C MET A 524 -6.24 0.67 -6.18
N GLY A 525 -6.31 1.79 -6.90
CA GLY A 525 -5.40 2.92 -6.73
C GLY A 525 -5.46 3.54 -5.33
N LEU A 526 -6.67 3.78 -4.84
CA LEU A 526 -6.92 4.31 -3.49
C LEU A 526 -6.43 3.33 -2.41
N ALA A 527 -6.68 2.03 -2.58
CA ALA A 527 -6.15 1.01 -1.68
C ALA A 527 -4.61 0.98 -1.69
N GLY A 528 -4.00 1.10 -2.87
CA GLY A 528 -2.54 1.21 -3.01
C GLY A 528 -1.97 2.46 -2.36
N LEU A 529 -2.61 3.62 -2.53
CA LEU A 529 -2.20 4.87 -1.89
C LEU A 529 -2.30 4.78 -0.35
N MET A 530 -3.42 4.24 0.16
CA MET A 530 -3.57 4.00 1.60
C MET A 530 -2.49 3.05 2.12
N ALA A 531 -2.21 1.96 1.41
CA ALA A 531 -1.17 1.03 1.78
C ALA A 531 0.22 1.66 1.79
N ALA A 532 0.54 2.49 0.79
CA ALA A 532 1.82 3.20 0.75
C ALA A 532 1.98 4.15 1.95
N ASN A 533 0.95 4.94 2.26
CA ASN A 533 0.96 5.88 3.38
C ASN A 533 1.11 5.15 4.72
N VAL A 534 0.35 4.07 4.92
CA VAL A 534 0.42 3.25 6.13
C VAL A 534 1.80 2.60 6.25
N LEU A 535 2.34 2.02 5.18
CA LEU A 535 3.59 1.25 5.21
C LEU A 535 4.86 2.08 4.95
N GLY A 536 4.73 3.40 4.74
CA GLY A 536 5.85 4.29 4.42
C GLY A 536 6.61 3.89 3.14
N LEU A 537 5.88 3.53 2.08
CA LEU A 537 6.45 3.08 0.80
C LEU A 537 6.41 4.20 -0.25
N ARG A 538 7.41 4.19 -1.15
CA ARG A 538 7.43 5.08 -2.31
C ARG A 538 6.26 4.77 -3.24
N THR A 539 5.69 5.82 -3.82
CA THR A 539 4.58 5.75 -4.78
C THR A 539 4.94 6.37 -6.11
N SER A 540 4.67 5.63 -7.18
CA SER A 540 4.63 6.14 -8.54
C SER A 540 3.20 6.03 -9.05
N ALA A 541 2.71 7.00 -9.81
CA ALA A 541 1.43 6.88 -10.50
C ALA A 541 1.59 7.05 -12.00
N ILE A 542 0.62 6.55 -12.77
CA ILE A 542 0.62 6.69 -14.22
C ILE A 542 -0.71 7.29 -14.67
N TYR A 543 -0.66 8.51 -15.22
CA TYR A 543 -1.81 9.19 -15.78
C TYR A 543 -2.14 8.63 -17.17
N HIS A 544 -3.05 7.66 -17.23
CA HIS A 544 -3.44 6.99 -18.46
C HIS A 544 -4.61 7.64 -19.20
N THR A 545 -5.62 8.09 -18.46
CA THR A 545 -6.91 8.55 -18.99
C THR A 545 -7.19 9.94 -18.46
N ASP A 546 -7.60 10.86 -19.33
CA ASP A 546 -8.07 12.17 -18.93
C ASP A 546 -9.52 12.09 -18.43
N PHE A 547 -9.66 11.63 -17.19
CA PHE A 547 -10.95 11.52 -16.52
C PHE A 547 -11.72 12.83 -16.46
N PRO A 548 -11.10 13.99 -16.19
CA PRO A 548 -11.82 15.27 -16.22
C PRO A 548 -12.42 15.61 -17.58
N GLN A 549 -11.65 15.47 -18.68
CA GLN A 549 -12.22 15.66 -20.02
C GLN A 549 -13.29 14.62 -20.32
N TYR A 550 -13.08 13.37 -19.92
CA TYR A 550 -14.08 12.33 -20.10
C TYR A 550 -15.40 12.63 -19.35
N ALA A 551 -15.31 13.09 -18.11
CA ALA A 551 -16.45 13.47 -17.30
C ALA A 551 -17.23 14.62 -17.94
N ARG A 552 -16.52 15.63 -18.47
CA ARG A 552 -17.11 16.74 -19.23
C ARG A 552 -17.92 16.26 -20.44
N PHE A 553 -17.42 15.30 -21.22
CA PHE A 553 -18.15 14.75 -22.37
C PHE A 553 -19.41 13.96 -21.96
N LEU A 554 -19.37 13.27 -20.83
CA LEU A 554 -20.53 12.54 -20.31
C LEU A 554 -21.57 13.45 -19.65
N SER A 555 -21.13 14.57 -19.06
CA SER A 555 -21.99 15.53 -18.37
C SER A 555 -22.48 16.68 -19.26
N GLU A 556 -22.49 16.49 -20.59
CA GLU A 556 -22.91 17.52 -21.57
C GLU A 556 -22.25 18.90 -21.33
N ASP A 557 -20.94 18.91 -21.10
CA ASP A 557 -20.13 20.10 -20.82
C ASP A 557 -20.43 20.81 -19.48
N ASP A 558 -21.05 20.15 -18.49
CA ASP A 558 -21.22 20.71 -17.13
C ASP A 558 -19.85 21.05 -16.48
N PRO A 559 -19.52 22.35 -16.29
CA PRO A 559 -18.24 22.76 -15.72
C PRO A 559 -18.05 22.34 -14.26
N MET A 560 -19.14 22.11 -13.52
CA MET A 560 -19.09 21.69 -12.12
C MET A 560 -18.55 20.27 -12.00
N VAL A 561 -19.02 19.35 -12.86
CA VAL A 561 -18.57 17.95 -12.88
C VAL A 561 -17.10 17.87 -13.30
N GLU A 562 -16.71 18.64 -14.32
CA GLU A 562 -15.30 18.75 -14.76
C GLU A 562 -14.41 19.27 -13.60
N GLY A 563 -14.85 20.31 -12.88
CA GLY A 563 -14.12 20.87 -11.75
C GLY A 563 -13.93 19.89 -10.59
N ILE A 564 -14.96 19.11 -10.24
CA ILE A 564 -14.88 18.07 -9.21
C ILE A 564 -13.88 16.98 -9.63
N ALA A 565 -13.94 16.52 -10.88
CA ALA A 565 -13.01 15.54 -11.40
C ALA A 565 -11.56 16.05 -11.36
N TRP A 566 -11.32 17.32 -11.73
CA TRP A 566 -10.00 17.94 -11.62
C TRP A 566 -9.50 18.01 -10.18
N ASN A 567 -10.34 18.44 -9.24
CA ASN A 567 -9.97 18.50 -7.82
C ASN A 567 -9.57 17.13 -7.29
N TYR A 568 -10.33 16.09 -7.64
CA TYR A 568 -10.00 14.71 -7.26
C TYR A 568 -8.69 14.23 -7.90
N MET A 569 -8.49 14.45 -9.20
CA MET A 569 -7.24 14.09 -9.88
C MET A 569 -6.05 14.83 -9.26
N HIS A 570 -6.14 16.14 -9.04
CA HIS A 570 -5.06 16.92 -8.45
C HIS A 570 -4.73 16.42 -7.04
N TRP A 571 -5.75 16.19 -6.20
CA TRP A 571 -5.55 15.57 -4.89
C TRP A 571 -4.81 14.24 -5.01
N PHE A 572 -5.30 13.29 -5.81
CA PHE A 572 -4.72 11.95 -5.93
C PHE A 572 -3.27 11.98 -6.42
N TYR A 573 -2.99 12.65 -7.55
CA TYR A 573 -1.64 12.67 -8.13
C TYR A 573 -0.65 13.51 -7.32
N SER A 574 -1.11 14.52 -6.56
CA SER A 574 -0.23 15.31 -5.68
C SER A 574 0.39 14.49 -4.54
N GLN A 575 -0.28 13.40 -4.12
CA GLN A 575 0.23 12.49 -3.08
C GLN A 575 1.42 11.64 -3.54
N MET A 576 1.69 11.58 -4.84
CA MET A 576 2.69 10.67 -5.41
C MET A 576 4.10 11.25 -5.33
N ASP A 577 5.10 10.38 -5.20
CA ASP A 577 6.51 10.77 -5.33
C ASP A 577 6.89 11.01 -6.80
N ARG A 578 6.32 10.21 -7.71
CA ARG A 578 6.51 10.30 -9.17
C ARG A 578 5.18 10.13 -9.90
N VAL A 579 4.96 10.92 -10.95
CA VAL A 579 3.79 10.80 -11.84
C VAL A 579 4.27 10.70 -13.27
N TYR A 580 3.99 9.56 -13.90
CA TYR A 580 4.24 9.36 -15.31
C TYR A 580 3.03 9.81 -16.13
N VAL A 581 3.28 10.67 -17.10
CA VAL A 581 2.30 11.07 -18.12
C VAL A 581 2.74 10.52 -19.48
N ASN A 582 1.83 10.50 -20.45
CA ASN A 582 2.11 9.81 -21.71
C ASN A 582 2.65 10.70 -22.82
N SER A 583 2.67 12.02 -22.63
CA SER A 583 3.06 12.97 -23.66
C SER A 583 3.55 14.28 -23.02
N GLN A 584 4.34 15.05 -23.76
CA GLN A 584 4.83 16.37 -23.34
C GLN A 584 3.69 17.36 -23.13
N SER A 585 2.66 17.34 -23.99
CA SER A 585 1.45 18.14 -23.84
C SER A 585 0.76 17.89 -22.50
N TYR A 586 0.63 16.62 -22.09
CA TYR A 586 0.07 16.29 -20.77
C TYR A 586 0.99 16.65 -19.61
N LEU A 587 2.31 16.59 -19.83
CA LEU A 587 3.28 17.06 -18.85
C LEU A 587 3.10 18.55 -18.58
N ASP A 588 3.11 19.36 -19.64
CA ASP A 588 2.99 20.82 -19.56
C ASP A 588 1.63 21.21 -18.94
N ARG A 589 0.54 20.54 -19.35
CA ARG A 589 -0.80 20.71 -18.75
C ARG A 589 -0.86 20.42 -17.25
N TRP A 590 -0.05 19.48 -16.75
CA TRP A 590 0.02 19.16 -15.32
C TRP A 590 0.90 20.15 -14.56
N VAL A 591 1.97 20.65 -15.17
CA VAL A 591 2.78 21.74 -14.63
C VAL A 591 1.95 23.01 -14.50
N GLU A 592 1.20 23.40 -15.53
CA GLU A 592 0.27 24.54 -15.51
C GLU A 592 -0.79 24.43 -14.42
N ARG A 593 -1.18 23.20 -14.06
CA ARG A 593 -2.14 22.91 -12.98
C ARG A 593 -1.51 22.82 -11.59
N GLY A 594 -0.21 23.05 -11.46
CA GLY A 594 0.47 23.14 -10.17
C GLY A 594 1.17 21.87 -9.68
N LEU A 595 1.24 20.80 -10.48
CA LEU A 595 2.11 19.68 -10.13
C LEU A 595 3.58 20.04 -10.39
N PRO A 596 4.49 19.82 -9.41
CA PRO A 596 5.91 20.13 -9.59
C PRO A 596 6.54 19.35 -10.75
N ARG A 597 7.33 20.04 -11.58
CA ARG A 597 7.94 19.48 -12.80
C ARG A 597 8.84 18.28 -12.53
N GLU A 598 9.52 18.29 -11.39
CA GLU A 598 10.43 17.24 -10.91
C GLU A 598 9.70 15.93 -10.57
N LYS A 599 8.42 16.01 -10.18
CA LYS A 599 7.59 14.82 -9.97
C LYS A 599 7.13 14.18 -11.29
N LEU A 600 7.16 14.93 -12.39
CA LEU A 600 6.60 14.49 -13.67
C LEU A 600 7.65 13.81 -14.57
N GLY A 601 7.29 12.67 -15.13
CA GLY A 601 8.09 11.92 -16.11
C GLY A 601 7.25 11.50 -17.31
N ILE A 602 7.88 11.29 -18.47
CA ILE A 602 7.21 10.68 -19.61
C ILE A 602 7.31 9.16 -19.46
N LEU A 603 6.17 8.46 -19.53
CA LEU A 603 6.14 7.00 -19.52
C LEU A 603 6.83 6.46 -20.78
N PRO A 604 7.89 5.63 -20.66
CA PRO A 604 8.48 4.96 -21.82
C PRO A 604 7.47 4.02 -22.48
N ARG A 605 7.49 3.94 -23.81
CA ARG A 605 6.50 3.19 -24.59
C ARG A 605 7.17 2.21 -25.54
N GLY A 606 6.73 0.95 -25.48
CA GLY A 606 7.07 -0.07 -26.46
C GLY A 606 6.01 -0.21 -27.56
N LEU A 607 6.33 -1.01 -28.57
CA LEU A 607 5.48 -1.32 -29.71
C LEU A 607 5.65 -2.80 -30.10
N GLU A 608 4.54 -3.46 -30.45
CA GLU A 608 4.56 -4.81 -31.01
C GLU A 608 4.98 -4.78 -32.49
N THR A 609 6.28 -4.63 -32.74
CA THR A 609 6.84 -4.42 -34.09
C THR A 609 6.57 -5.58 -35.03
N GLU A 610 6.42 -6.80 -34.51
CA GLU A 610 6.12 -7.98 -35.32
C GLU A 610 4.65 -8.02 -35.78
N LEU A 611 3.73 -7.54 -34.95
CA LEU A 611 2.31 -7.52 -35.28
C LEU A 611 1.95 -6.39 -36.23
N PHE A 612 2.52 -5.21 -36.01
CA PHE A 612 2.28 -4.03 -36.82
C PHE A 612 3.45 -3.84 -37.76
N SER A 613 3.29 -4.28 -39.01
CA SER A 613 4.38 -4.33 -39.99
C SER A 613 3.84 -4.30 -41.42
N THR A 614 4.61 -3.70 -42.32
CA THR A 614 4.31 -3.62 -43.76
C THR A 614 4.18 -5.01 -44.41
N ARG A 615 4.80 -6.04 -43.82
CA ARG A 615 4.75 -7.44 -44.31
C ARG A 615 3.36 -8.07 -44.27
N HIS A 616 2.46 -7.55 -43.43
CA HIS A 616 1.09 -8.09 -43.29
C HIS A 616 0.14 -7.57 -44.37
N ARG A 617 0.64 -6.76 -45.32
CA ARG A 617 -0.19 -6.17 -46.36
C ARG A 617 -0.81 -7.25 -47.25
N LYS A 618 -2.13 -7.15 -47.44
CA LYS A 618 -2.91 -7.97 -48.37
C LYS A 618 -3.68 -7.06 -49.32
N GLU A 619 -3.34 -7.12 -50.60
CA GLU A 619 -3.84 -6.18 -51.62
C GLU A 619 -5.37 -6.10 -51.69
N ASN A 620 -6.06 -7.24 -51.50
CA ASN A 620 -7.52 -7.31 -51.60
C ASN A 620 -8.25 -7.22 -50.25
N PHE A 621 -7.56 -6.95 -49.13
CA PHE A 621 -8.17 -7.00 -47.79
C PHE A 621 -9.37 -6.05 -47.64
N TRP A 622 -9.24 -4.79 -48.08
CA TRP A 622 -10.32 -3.82 -47.99
C TRP A 622 -11.26 -3.85 -49.19
N LYS A 623 -10.75 -4.20 -50.39
CA LYS A 623 -11.59 -4.40 -51.59
C LYS A 623 -12.63 -5.48 -51.36
N SER A 624 -12.26 -6.60 -50.72
CA SER A 624 -13.20 -7.67 -50.38
C SER A 624 -14.24 -7.27 -49.33
N ARG A 625 -14.06 -6.12 -48.67
CA ARG A 625 -14.99 -5.54 -47.68
C ARG A 625 -15.75 -4.32 -48.23
N GLY A 626 -15.68 -4.08 -49.54
CA GLY A 626 -16.45 -3.04 -50.22
C GLY A 626 -15.71 -1.72 -50.45
N ALA A 627 -14.39 -1.67 -50.25
CA ALA A 627 -13.64 -0.45 -50.56
C ALA A 627 -13.57 -0.20 -52.07
N THR A 628 -13.98 1.00 -52.48
CA THR A 628 -14.01 1.44 -53.89
C THR A 628 -12.87 2.39 -54.25
N GLY A 629 -12.12 2.87 -53.26
CA GLY A 629 -10.99 3.76 -53.44
C GLY A 629 -9.91 3.58 -52.36
N LYS A 630 -9.21 4.68 -52.04
CA LYS A 630 -8.21 4.74 -50.98
C LYS A 630 -8.84 4.59 -49.61
N VAL A 631 -8.28 3.75 -48.75
CA VAL A 631 -8.87 3.49 -47.43
C VAL A 631 -8.29 4.41 -46.36
N ALA A 632 -9.17 5.25 -45.79
CA ALA A 632 -8.93 6.02 -44.57
C ALA A 632 -9.39 5.20 -43.36
N LEU A 633 -8.42 4.66 -42.62
CA LEU A 633 -8.66 3.74 -41.52
C LEU A 633 -8.76 4.47 -40.18
N TYR A 634 -9.78 4.14 -39.40
CA TYR A 634 -9.87 4.39 -37.96
C TYR A 634 -9.85 3.06 -37.20
N VAL A 635 -9.06 2.99 -36.14
CA VAL A 635 -9.00 1.86 -35.21
C VAL A 635 -9.15 2.40 -33.80
N GLY A 636 -10.10 1.86 -33.03
CA GLY A 636 -10.30 2.26 -31.64
C GLY A 636 -11.74 2.04 -31.17
N ARG A 637 -12.00 2.44 -29.92
CA ARG A 637 -13.36 2.43 -29.36
C ARG A 637 -14.24 3.38 -30.17
N VAL A 638 -15.44 2.94 -30.54
CA VAL A 638 -16.39 3.74 -31.33
C VAL A 638 -17.30 4.51 -30.38
N SER A 639 -16.84 5.69 -29.97
CA SER A 639 -17.45 6.50 -28.91
C SER A 639 -17.32 7.99 -29.18
N LYS A 640 -18.17 8.81 -28.53
CA LYS A 640 -18.31 10.24 -28.83
C LYS A 640 -17.04 11.03 -28.51
N GLU A 641 -16.37 10.71 -27.41
CA GLU A 641 -15.12 11.35 -26.97
C GLU A 641 -13.93 11.15 -27.94
N LYS A 642 -14.10 10.25 -28.93
CA LYS A 642 -13.13 10.04 -30.01
C LYS A 642 -13.39 10.92 -31.23
N GLU A 643 -14.33 11.86 -31.13
CA GLU A 643 -14.66 12.84 -32.19
C GLU A 643 -15.11 12.14 -33.49
N LEU A 644 -15.78 10.99 -33.36
CA LEU A 644 -16.25 10.22 -34.53
C LEU A 644 -17.48 10.84 -35.19
N ASP A 645 -18.26 11.64 -34.45
CA ASP A 645 -19.31 12.47 -35.04
C ASP A 645 -18.73 13.53 -35.98
N PHE A 646 -17.64 14.18 -35.53
CA PHE A 646 -16.88 15.10 -36.37
C PHE A 646 -16.30 14.39 -37.60
N LEU A 647 -15.72 13.20 -37.44
CA LEU A 647 -15.19 12.42 -38.57
C LEU A 647 -16.26 12.06 -39.60
N ALA A 648 -17.47 11.71 -39.15
CA ALA A 648 -18.60 11.44 -40.04
C ALA A 648 -18.96 12.68 -40.87
N ARG A 649 -18.95 13.88 -40.25
CA ARG A 649 -19.17 15.16 -40.95
C ARG A 649 -18.04 15.50 -41.93
N VAL A 650 -16.79 15.15 -41.60
CA VAL A 650 -15.66 15.28 -42.53
C VAL A 650 -15.87 14.40 -43.76
N ALA A 651 -16.26 13.15 -43.54
CA ALA A 651 -16.50 12.18 -44.61
C ALA A 651 -17.69 12.56 -45.50
N ASP A 652 -18.79 13.06 -44.93
CA ASP A 652 -19.97 13.55 -45.66
C ASP A 652 -19.66 14.76 -46.56
N LYS A 653 -18.77 15.65 -46.11
CA LYS A 653 -18.31 16.80 -46.91
C LYS A 653 -17.32 16.45 -48.01
N MET A 654 -16.76 15.25 -48.04
CA MET A 654 -15.79 14.87 -49.06
C MET A 654 -16.53 14.50 -50.36
N PRO A 655 -16.17 15.12 -51.51
CA PRO A 655 -16.78 14.77 -52.77
C PRO A 655 -16.44 13.32 -53.16
N PRO A 656 -17.34 12.59 -53.84
CA PRO A 656 -17.05 11.23 -54.33
C PRO A 656 -15.79 11.15 -55.19
N SER A 657 -15.44 12.23 -55.90
CA SER A 657 -14.21 12.36 -56.70
C SER A 657 -12.92 12.28 -55.88
N ALA A 658 -12.99 12.46 -54.55
CA ALA A 658 -11.84 12.26 -53.66
C ALA A 658 -11.39 10.79 -53.60
N GLY A 659 -12.27 9.84 -53.98
CA GLY A 659 -11.93 8.42 -54.06
C GLY A 659 -11.47 7.83 -52.72
N VAL A 660 -12.04 8.29 -51.59
CA VAL A 660 -11.69 7.81 -50.24
C VAL A 660 -12.84 7.01 -49.65
N THR A 661 -12.55 5.81 -49.15
CA THR A 661 -13.46 4.98 -48.37
C THR A 661 -13.04 5.01 -46.90
N PHE A 662 -13.96 5.34 -46.00
CA PHE A 662 -13.70 5.31 -44.56
C PHE A 662 -13.97 3.91 -44.00
N ALA A 663 -13.00 3.38 -43.25
CA ALA A 663 -13.10 2.07 -42.60
C ALA A 663 -12.89 2.20 -41.09
N PHE A 664 -13.74 1.53 -40.32
CA PHE A 664 -13.77 1.57 -38.86
C PHE A 664 -13.61 0.16 -38.30
N VAL A 665 -12.54 0.00 -37.51
CA VAL A 665 -12.24 -1.22 -36.76
C VAL A 665 -12.44 -0.94 -35.28
N GLY A 666 -13.37 -1.64 -34.67
CA GLY A 666 -13.72 -1.52 -33.26
C GLY A 666 -15.22 -1.49 -33.00
N GLU A 667 -15.57 -1.43 -31.72
CA GLU A 667 -16.93 -1.35 -31.23
C GLU A 667 -17.05 -0.25 -30.16
N GLY A 668 -18.29 0.12 -29.85
CA GLY A 668 -18.57 1.08 -28.80
C GLY A 668 -20.00 1.64 -28.89
N PRO A 669 -20.40 2.44 -27.90
CA PRO A 669 -21.76 2.93 -27.75
C PRO A 669 -22.22 3.81 -28.93
N PHE A 670 -21.29 4.45 -29.65
CA PHE A 670 -21.62 5.32 -30.78
C PHE A 670 -21.73 4.58 -32.12
N LEU A 671 -21.48 3.27 -32.17
CA LEU A 671 -21.40 2.51 -33.43
C LEU A 671 -22.71 2.55 -34.23
N GLY A 672 -23.85 2.38 -33.56
CA GLY A 672 -25.16 2.42 -34.22
C GLY A 672 -25.48 3.77 -34.84
N GLU A 673 -25.15 4.86 -34.15
CA GLU A 673 -25.33 6.22 -34.66
C GLU A 673 -24.36 6.54 -35.80
N LEU A 674 -23.09 6.15 -35.66
CA LEU A 674 -22.07 6.33 -36.68
C LEU A 674 -22.43 5.62 -38.00
N LYS A 675 -22.97 4.39 -37.93
CA LYS A 675 -23.48 3.65 -39.10
C LYS A 675 -24.60 4.39 -39.82
N ARG A 676 -25.50 5.07 -39.08
CA ARG A 676 -26.57 5.88 -39.69
C ARG A 676 -26.04 7.15 -40.34
N LYS A 677 -25.05 7.80 -39.72
CA LYS A 677 -24.43 9.02 -40.26
C LYS A 677 -23.51 8.75 -41.45
N LEU A 678 -22.94 7.54 -41.54
CA LEU A 678 -22.00 7.17 -42.59
C LEU A 678 -22.30 5.77 -43.17
N PRO A 679 -23.43 5.59 -43.88
CA PRO A 679 -23.85 4.29 -44.40
C PRO A 679 -22.88 3.69 -45.43
N GLN A 680 -22.08 4.51 -46.09
CA GLN A 680 -21.02 4.11 -47.02
C GLN A 680 -19.72 3.66 -46.34
N GLY A 681 -19.62 3.80 -45.02
CA GLY A 681 -18.45 3.37 -44.25
C GLY A 681 -18.35 1.85 -44.13
N ILE A 682 -17.12 1.34 -44.07
CA ILE A 682 -16.85 -0.08 -43.80
C ILE A 682 -16.73 -0.26 -42.28
N PHE A 683 -17.56 -1.13 -41.69
CA PHE A 683 -17.53 -1.42 -40.26
C PHE A 683 -17.24 -2.90 -40.03
N THR A 684 -16.06 -3.21 -39.49
CA THR A 684 -15.61 -4.61 -39.34
C THR A 684 -15.98 -5.23 -37.98
N GLY A 685 -16.36 -4.40 -37.00
CA GLY A 685 -16.32 -4.81 -35.59
C GLY A 685 -14.88 -4.87 -35.08
N VAL A 686 -14.67 -5.56 -33.96
CA VAL A 686 -13.33 -5.71 -33.36
C VAL A 686 -12.49 -6.72 -34.15
N LEU A 687 -11.29 -6.32 -34.56
CA LEU A 687 -10.29 -7.20 -35.16
C LEU A 687 -9.15 -7.46 -34.17
N HIS A 688 -8.57 -8.66 -34.22
CA HIS A 688 -7.47 -9.07 -33.34
C HIS A 688 -6.32 -9.71 -34.13
N GLY A 689 -5.14 -9.73 -33.52
CA GLY A 689 -3.98 -10.45 -34.03
C GLY A 689 -3.66 -10.11 -35.49
N GLU A 690 -3.38 -11.13 -36.29
CA GLU A 690 -2.95 -10.98 -37.68
C GLU A 690 -3.96 -10.21 -38.54
N GLU A 691 -5.25 -10.38 -38.33
CA GLU A 691 -6.28 -9.68 -39.11
C GLU A 691 -6.25 -8.17 -38.84
N LEU A 692 -6.00 -7.76 -37.58
CA LEU A 692 -5.78 -6.35 -37.24
C LEU A 692 -4.50 -5.81 -37.89
N GLY A 693 -3.41 -6.59 -37.87
CA GLY A 693 -2.17 -6.23 -38.57
C GLY A 693 -2.36 -6.05 -40.08
N GLN A 694 -3.15 -6.94 -40.70
CA GLN A 694 -3.53 -6.85 -42.12
C GLN A 694 -4.40 -5.62 -42.40
N ALA A 695 -5.34 -5.28 -41.52
CA ALA A 695 -6.18 -4.10 -41.65
C ALA A 695 -5.34 -2.82 -41.72
N TYR A 696 -4.39 -2.64 -40.79
CA TYR A 696 -3.44 -1.53 -40.82
C TYR A 696 -2.55 -1.57 -42.06
N ALA A 697 -1.85 -2.68 -42.32
CA ALA A 697 -0.87 -2.75 -43.41
C ALA A 697 -1.49 -2.58 -44.81
N SER A 698 -2.79 -2.88 -44.96
CA SER A 698 -3.51 -2.83 -46.23
C SER A 698 -4.29 -1.54 -46.47
N ALA A 699 -4.41 -0.65 -45.48
CA ALA A 699 -5.02 0.68 -45.66
C ALA A 699 -4.08 1.64 -46.40
N ASP A 700 -4.58 2.82 -46.79
CA ASP A 700 -3.80 3.84 -47.49
C ASP A 700 -3.33 4.97 -46.56
N LEU A 701 -4.19 5.37 -45.62
CA LEU A 701 -3.89 6.32 -44.55
C LEU A 701 -4.67 5.98 -43.27
N PHE A 702 -4.21 6.53 -42.15
CA PHE A 702 -4.89 6.43 -40.87
C PHE A 702 -5.43 7.79 -40.44
N VAL A 703 -6.65 7.82 -39.89
CA VAL A 703 -7.31 9.05 -39.42
C VAL A 703 -7.66 8.93 -37.94
N PHE A 704 -7.31 9.94 -37.15
CA PHE A 704 -7.53 9.92 -35.70
C PHE A 704 -7.87 11.31 -35.15
N PRO A 705 -9.16 11.67 -35.07
CA PRO A 705 -9.61 13.02 -34.73
C PRO A 705 -9.70 13.30 -33.23
N SER A 706 -9.43 12.32 -32.37
CA SER A 706 -9.55 12.51 -30.92
C SER A 706 -8.65 13.62 -30.41
N THR A 707 -9.21 14.47 -29.55
CA THR A 707 -8.55 15.59 -28.85
C THR A 707 -8.08 15.22 -27.45
N THR A 708 -8.59 14.10 -26.91
CA THR A 708 -8.46 13.71 -25.50
C THR A 708 -7.48 12.56 -25.27
N ASP A 709 -7.05 11.86 -26.31
CA ASP A 709 -6.11 10.75 -26.18
C ASP A 709 -4.77 11.20 -25.57
N THR A 710 -4.34 10.48 -24.53
CA THR A 710 -3.11 10.83 -23.79
C THR A 710 -1.83 10.39 -24.50
N TYR A 711 -1.93 9.42 -25.43
CA TYR A 711 -0.78 8.93 -26.20
C TYR A 711 -1.13 8.66 -27.66
N GLY A 712 -2.14 7.81 -27.92
CA GLY A 712 -2.48 7.35 -29.27
C GLY A 712 -1.71 6.10 -29.72
N ASN A 713 -1.80 4.98 -28.99
CA ASN A 713 -1.18 3.71 -29.40
C ASN A 713 -1.49 3.35 -30.86
N VAL A 714 -2.74 3.50 -31.27
CA VAL A 714 -3.23 3.18 -32.63
C VAL A 714 -2.56 4.00 -33.73
N VAL A 715 -2.11 5.23 -33.41
CA VAL A 715 -1.36 6.08 -34.35
C VAL A 715 0.04 5.52 -34.56
N VAL A 716 0.71 5.08 -33.48
CA VAL A 716 2.01 4.42 -33.59
C VAL A 716 1.91 3.09 -34.34
N GLU A 717 0.85 2.31 -34.09
CA GLU A 717 0.59 1.04 -34.78
C GLU A 717 0.38 1.26 -36.29
N ALA A 718 -0.37 2.31 -36.66
CA ALA A 718 -0.57 2.72 -38.05
C ALA A 718 0.76 3.09 -38.72
N MET A 719 1.55 3.98 -38.10
CA MET A 719 2.86 4.40 -38.62
C MET A 719 3.83 3.22 -38.75
N ALA A 720 3.84 2.31 -37.78
CA ALA A 720 4.66 1.09 -37.82
C ALA A 720 4.26 0.10 -38.92
N SER A 721 2.98 0.13 -39.31
CA SER A 721 2.44 -0.59 -40.46
C SER A 721 2.65 0.16 -41.79
N GLY A 722 3.35 1.30 -41.75
CA GLY A 722 3.71 2.11 -42.90
C GLY A 722 2.64 3.12 -43.33
N LEU A 723 1.59 3.35 -42.54
CA LEU A 723 0.55 4.32 -42.91
C LEU A 723 0.97 5.75 -42.56
N PRO A 724 0.78 6.73 -43.47
CA PRO A 724 0.73 8.12 -43.08
C PRO A 724 -0.53 8.39 -42.26
N VAL A 725 -0.47 9.37 -41.36
CA VAL A 725 -1.55 9.62 -40.40
C VAL A 725 -2.09 11.05 -40.48
N VAL A 726 -3.39 11.23 -40.30
CA VAL A 726 -4.03 12.54 -40.10
C VAL A 726 -4.58 12.57 -38.69
N VAL A 727 -4.02 13.42 -37.85
CA VAL A 727 -4.33 13.48 -36.41
C VAL A 727 -4.76 14.89 -36.01
N SER A 728 -5.54 14.98 -34.93
CA SER A 728 -5.81 16.26 -34.27
C SER A 728 -4.50 16.91 -33.79
N ASN A 729 -4.45 18.24 -33.78
CA ASN A 729 -3.34 19.01 -33.20
C ASN A 729 -3.39 19.08 -31.67
N GLN A 730 -4.40 18.45 -31.05
CA GLN A 730 -4.54 18.35 -29.60
C GLN A 730 -4.33 16.90 -29.12
N GLY A 731 -3.89 16.76 -27.86
CA GLY A 731 -3.65 15.47 -27.23
C GLY A 731 -2.30 14.84 -27.59
N GLY A 732 -2.01 13.68 -26.99
CA GLY A 732 -0.78 12.92 -27.21
C GLY A 732 -0.53 12.45 -28.65
N PRO A 733 -1.55 12.08 -29.46
CA PRO A 733 -1.36 11.66 -30.85
C PRO A 733 -0.54 12.64 -31.70
N ALA A 734 -0.71 13.94 -31.47
CA ALA A 734 -0.03 14.99 -32.23
C ALA A 734 1.51 14.93 -32.08
N GLU A 735 2.01 14.44 -30.95
CA GLU A 735 3.46 14.37 -30.66
C GLU A 735 4.15 13.20 -31.34
N LEU A 736 3.37 12.18 -31.75
CA LEU A 736 3.89 11.01 -32.44
C LEU A 736 4.35 11.36 -33.87
N LEU A 737 3.72 12.37 -34.46
CA LEU A 737 4.08 12.88 -35.78
C LEU A 737 5.24 13.87 -35.66
N ARG A 738 6.47 13.35 -35.85
CA ARG A 738 7.72 14.11 -35.78
C ARG A 738 8.19 14.60 -37.15
N ASP A 739 7.95 13.81 -38.19
CA ASP A 739 8.30 14.13 -39.58
C ASP A 739 7.03 14.55 -40.36
N PRO A 740 7.00 15.71 -41.03
CA PRO A 740 5.89 16.11 -41.90
C PRO A 740 5.57 15.13 -43.06
N GLN A 741 6.51 14.25 -43.42
CA GLN A 741 6.29 13.19 -44.41
C GLN A 741 5.42 12.05 -43.89
N ASP A 742 5.31 11.91 -42.56
CA ASP A 742 4.53 10.85 -41.94
C ASP A 742 3.04 11.16 -41.82
N GLY A 743 2.61 12.36 -42.25
CA GLY A 743 1.21 12.76 -42.11
C GLY A 743 0.99 14.25 -41.90
N GLU A 744 -0.18 14.60 -41.37
CA GLU A 744 -0.58 15.98 -41.08
C GLU A 744 -1.26 16.10 -39.71
N LYS A 745 -0.93 17.18 -38.99
CA LYS A 745 -1.66 17.61 -37.78
C LYS A 745 -2.69 18.65 -38.20
N VAL A 746 -3.94 18.47 -37.79
CA VAL A 746 -5.02 19.36 -38.21
C VAL A 746 -5.72 19.96 -36.99
N MET A 747 -6.08 21.23 -37.07
CA MET A 747 -6.83 21.91 -36.02
C MET A 747 -8.10 21.15 -35.67
N ALA A 748 -8.31 20.88 -34.38
CA ALA A 748 -9.53 20.23 -33.91
C ALA A 748 -10.78 21.02 -34.31
N GLY A 749 -11.83 20.32 -34.77
CA GLY A 749 -13.10 20.95 -35.18
C GLY A 749 -13.11 21.62 -36.55
N ASP A 750 -11.97 21.71 -37.25
CA ASP A 750 -11.89 22.36 -38.57
C ASP A 750 -12.23 21.40 -39.72
N LEU A 751 -13.52 21.32 -40.06
CA LEU A 751 -14.02 20.43 -41.11
C LEU A 751 -13.30 20.60 -42.45
N ALA A 752 -13.07 21.84 -42.89
CA ALA A 752 -12.53 22.10 -44.23
C ALA A 752 -11.07 21.64 -44.32
N ASN A 753 -10.27 21.95 -43.29
CA ASN A 753 -8.88 21.54 -43.26
C ASN A 753 -8.70 20.03 -43.05
N TRP A 754 -9.60 19.37 -42.32
CA TRP A 754 -9.59 17.91 -42.20
C TRP A 754 -9.88 17.21 -43.53
N SER A 755 -10.92 17.62 -44.26
CA SER A 755 -11.21 17.07 -45.58
C SER A 755 -10.03 17.29 -46.55
N ALA A 756 -9.45 18.50 -46.55
CA ALA A 756 -8.31 18.83 -47.41
C ALA A 756 -7.04 18.04 -47.03
N ALA A 757 -6.76 17.85 -45.74
CA ALA A 757 -5.63 17.06 -45.27
C ALA A 757 -5.76 15.58 -45.65
N ILE A 758 -6.95 14.99 -45.46
CA ILE A 758 -7.23 13.60 -45.88
C ILE A 758 -7.01 13.45 -47.39
N GLN A 759 -7.51 14.38 -48.20
CA GLN A 759 -7.30 14.36 -49.66
C GLN A 759 -5.83 14.48 -50.04
N ARG A 760 -5.09 15.42 -49.43
CA ARG A 760 -3.65 15.57 -49.68
C ARG A 760 -2.90 14.30 -49.32
N VAL A 761 -3.11 13.77 -48.12
CA VAL A 761 -2.42 12.57 -47.64
C VAL A 761 -2.79 11.34 -48.46
N ALA A 762 -4.05 11.17 -48.86
CA ALA A 762 -4.49 10.09 -49.74
C ALA A 762 -3.92 10.21 -51.17
N GLY A 763 -3.64 11.44 -51.62
CA GLY A 763 -3.01 11.72 -52.92
C GLY A 763 -1.48 11.61 -52.93
N ARG A 764 -0.82 11.52 -51.76
CA ARG A 764 0.64 11.31 -51.68
C ARG A 764 0.99 9.90 -52.16
N GLU A 765 2.11 9.77 -52.86
CA GLU A 765 2.65 8.47 -53.20
C GLU A 765 3.14 7.75 -51.93
N ASN A 766 2.48 6.66 -51.55
CA ASN A 766 2.80 5.86 -50.37
C ASN A 766 3.19 4.42 -50.77
N GLY A 767 4.21 4.34 -51.64
CA GLY A 767 4.76 3.10 -52.16
C GLY A 767 5.51 2.26 -51.11
N PRO A 768 5.97 1.04 -51.46
CA PRO A 768 6.64 0.13 -50.52
C PRO A 768 7.85 0.74 -49.81
N GLU A 769 8.65 1.55 -50.52
CA GLU A 769 9.83 2.19 -49.94
C GLU A 769 9.47 3.22 -48.86
N GLU A 770 8.52 4.11 -49.12
CA GLU A 770 8.13 5.14 -48.15
C GLU A 770 7.46 4.53 -46.92
N ARG A 771 6.64 3.48 -47.11
CA ARG A 771 6.08 2.70 -46.01
C ARG A 771 7.17 2.08 -45.12
N THR A 772 8.24 1.57 -45.74
CA THR A 772 9.38 0.98 -45.04
C THR A 772 10.16 2.03 -44.27
N LYS A 773 10.49 3.18 -44.89
CA LYS A 773 11.17 4.29 -44.22
C LYS A 773 10.38 4.83 -43.03
N ARG A 774 9.06 5.04 -43.18
CA ARG A 774 8.17 5.46 -42.09
C ARG A 774 8.17 4.47 -40.94
N ARG A 775 8.10 3.17 -41.26
CA ARG A 775 8.20 2.11 -40.26
C ARG A 775 9.52 2.19 -39.51
N GLU A 776 10.66 2.24 -40.21
CA GLU A 776 11.99 2.29 -39.60
C GLU A 776 12.15 3.47 -38.63
N ARG A 777 11.71 4.67 -39.04
CA ARG A 777 11.66 5.86 -38.18
C ARG A 777 10.78 5.64 -36.93
N THR A 778 9.69 4.91 -37.07
CA THR A 778 8.70 4.68 -36.01
C THR A 778 9.12 3.63 -35.00
N VAL A 779 9.73 2.53 -35.45
CA VAL A 779 10.05 1.37 -34.59
C VAL A 779 11.39 1.52 -33.86
N ALA A 780 12.29 2.38 -34.35
CA ALA A 780 13.60 2.61 -33.74
C ALA A 780 13.48 3.00 -32.26
N GLY A 781 14.10 2.21 -31.38
CA GLY A 781 14.11 2.43 -29.93
C GLY A 781 12.77 2.22 -29.21
N ARG A 782 11.79 1.54 -29.84
CA ARG A 782 10.45 1.27 -29.25
C ARG A 782 10.24 -0.20 -28.88
N SER A 783 11.29 -0.91 -28.47
CA SER A 783 11.12 -2.26 -27.93
C SER A 783 10.49 -2.20 -26.53
N TRP A 784 9.66 -3.19 -26.18
CA TRP A 784 9.12 -3.29 -24.83
C TRP A 784 10.19 -3.56 -23.77
N HIS A 785 11.30 -4.21 -24.16
CA HIS A 785 12.45 -4.41 -23.29
C HIS A 785 13.10 -3.07 -22.91
N ASP A 786 13.42 -2.22 -23.89
CA ASP A 786 14.06 -0.91 -23.64
C ASP A 786 13.13 0.04 -22.87
N ALA A 787 11.83 0.02 -23.21
CA ALA A 787 10.82 0.77 -22.50
C ALA A 787 10.75 0.34 -21.02
N PHE A 788 10.77 -0.97 -20.76
CA PHE A 788 10.81 -1.49 -19.40
C PHE A 788 12.09 -1.10 -18.66
N GLN A 789 13.27 -1.26 -19.28
CA GLN A 789 14.55 -0.90 -18.65
C GLN A 789 14.59 0.58 -18.25
N THR A 790 14.06 1.45 -19.12
CA THR A 790 13.95 2.89 -18.83
C THR A 790 13.01 3.14 -17.65
N PHE A 791 11.81 2.54 -17.68
CA PHE A 791 10.82 2.65 -16.61
C PHE A 791 11.32 2.11 -15.27
N TRP A 792 12.08 1.01 -15.30
CA TRP A 792 12.60 0.36 -14.10
C TRP A 792 13.73 1.16 -13.45
N ARG A 793 14.60 1.80 -14.25
CA ARG A 793 15.74 2.60 -13.78
C ARG A 793 15.37 3.99 -13.28
N ASP A 794 14.39 4.66 -13.90
CA ASP A 794 13.94 6.01 -13.48
C ASP A 794 13.47 6.05 -12.01
N ALA A 795 13.10 4.89 -11.48
CA ALA A 795 12.66 4.70 -10.10
C ALA A 795 13.77 4.35 -9.10
N LEU A 796 15.04 4.28 -9.52
CA LEU A 796 16.20 4.02 -8.63
C LEU A 796 16.91 5.30 -8.16
N LEU A 797 16.54 6.45 -8.72
CA LEU A 797 16.86 7.79 -8.21
C LEU A 797 15.73 8.28 -7.31
#